data_AF-A0A812GVG4-F1
#
_entry.id   AF-A0A812GVG4-F1
#
_cell.length_a   1.000
_cell.length_b   1.000
_cell.length_c   1.000
_cell.angle_alpha   90.00
_cell.angle_beta   90.00
_cell.angle_gamma   90.00
#
_symmetry.space_group_name_H-M   'P 1'
#
loop_
_entity.id
_entity.type
_entity.pdbx_description
1 polymer ?
#
loop_
_entity_poly.entity_id
_entity_poly.type
_entity_poly.pdbx_seq_one_letter_code
_entity_poly.pdbx_strand_id
1 'polypeptide(L)'
;MRFKLLSMLIGAVFAGQTVSVIASPIVNNASTQVERTHGAPTITHFQLASISDVAAQFKWQDSGEDNRYEVTLIERPENASPIAYLNDAEESGFYRGHLTPETEYEAVLKVCNEQGCTSESLTFNTLPSRLAYNDARKAVNHLTGNLSAHINFAQTHTSVMPNGNDENARPNLIMKRNALLLVTPKAYWTNHLWLEVLEDGVVVDRVAMTPPSAQPKTDQRDSGRSEVVFSHHAWSAPINWQWMKPGLSLRLSDNFGRTGELPETEIVFGGAPELVIQNIDIGMLTTPRNQYQMIDEMNTLAADYFQKIPASKLIVADYTPFHLTKVTLPNGKVYTEHSDDEGGVYGGDMREAIGKALVSTGINNANFGITDTAGYSQGYNRRTNHITAHNNRGVYTNGIVNHGLSGGGGIVTLSSSVGNEWSHELGHNYGRGHWPTNASSHDLTTGWGWDAFYNRFIGNLHWSGEATTNEVGGQIVPPFAGEYRYTRDAMAGGESAKLGLVSRYTLEHPTGTKVTQNWFNAVKQVNLDSSTGYTEWDQETQRYVESDVDYSAPIAHGVPVITVLGIYDPLNINPSQIFPLTYSNYGNVFELPKPTNVELQLEGWQNVANLTEFERSNTEWQTMIVDGEWLPLCQFSYTNANGEQANFIGHEDHENNTCRTTNEMYWSVNGQRELPVSAVGDYLLLASKGDLVGSVTYTPTVALGEQTLCSLNKGGTAHDGAGFLADGRCKQIDNVKHTNGANWAYATHQGGIMQYALASQKQCQLNVTYAGGEVEEIALAGARHGADQSNKFHLNLDASQHPTNIAIECRDGSGEISVLDSLDVAPSEAAEQLSGPVIIGQEHGYEAAKSDLPTGWFEHTENFDPAALKKADRSKLATLLKGDERPYLCRFPMQVSNTTKVLHGYVEEVSSGQFQCTGGSEITVRDDQGERPVLSQINQFEWLSLLNFESVGQRVKATDNNDKNLCSLTAGNEFYGAGFVNDSGQCVQEPEVYWSNGRQWVFSSRHGQYSYY
;
A
#
# COMPACT_ATOMS: atom_id res chain seq x y z
N MET A 1 27.92 -37.51 21.69
CA MET A 1 29.35 -37.37 21.31
C MET A 1 29.37 -36.73 19.92
N ARG A 2 29.98 -35.58 19.60
CA ARG A 2 30.82 -34.59 20.29
C ARG A 2 30.30 -33.21 19.88
N PHE A 3 29.99 -32.36 20.85
CA PHE A 3 29.76 -30.93 20.64
C PHE A 3 31.09 -30.22 20.37
N LYS A 4 31.11 -29.28 19.45
CA LYS A 4 32.14 -28.24 19.35
C LYS A 4 31.46 -26.88 19.49
N LEU A 5 31.59 -26.30 20.68
CA LEU A 5 31.50 -24.85 20.90
C LEU A 5 32.76 -24.20 20.31
N LEU A 6 32.60 -23.08 19.61
CA LEU A 6 33.57 -22.00 19.67
C LEU A 6 32.85 -20.66 19.65
N SER A 7 33.10 -19.90 20.71
CA SER A 7 32.59 -18.57 21.01
C SER A 7 33.43 -17.52 20.28
N MET A 8 32.79 -16.49 19.70
CA MET A 8 33.44 -15.20 19.50
C MET A 8 32.45 -14.07 19.81
N LEU A 9 32.77 -13.38 20.90
CA LEU A 9 32.22 -12.10 21.33
C LEU A 9 32.65 -11.00 20.33
N ILE A 10 31.69 -10.16 19.92
CA ILE A 10 31.89 -8.71 19.82
C ILE A 10 30.65 -8.05 20.43
N GLY A 11 30.78 -7.60 21.68
CA GLY A 11 29.80 -6.76 22.34
C GLY A 11 30.10 -5.30 22.04
N ALA A 12 29.11 -4.57 21.52
CA ALA A 12 29.14 -3.12 21.44
C ALA A 12 28.58 -2.54 22.75
N VAL A 13 29.42 -1.74 23.40
CA VAL A 13 29.17 -1.06 24.67
C VAL A 13 28.27 0.15 24.43
N PHE A 14 27.02 0.11 24.90
CA PHE A 14 26.25 1.32 25.18
C PHE A 14 26.51 1.71 26.64
N ALA A 15 27.21 2.83 26.83
CA ALA A 15 27.47 3.42 28.14
C ALA A 15 26.19 4.06 28.68
N GLY A 16 25.40 3.28 29.42
CA GLY A 16 24.42 3.80 30.37
C GLY A 16 25.11 4.13 31.69
N GLN A 17 25.23 5.42 32.03
CA GLN A 17 25.58 5.82 33.39
C GLN A 17 24.32 5.78 34.25
N THR A 18 24.21 4.73 35.06
CA THR A 18 23.41 4.73 36.29
C THR A 18 24.32 5.16 37.43
N VAL A 19 23.97 6.24 38.14
CA VAL A 19 24.66 6.61 39.39
C VAL A 19 23.81 6.12 40.55
N SER A 20 24.30 5.07 41.19
CA SER A 20 23.81 4.56 42.47
C SER A 20 24.45 5.37 43.61
N VAL A 21 23.59 5.79 44.54
CA VAL A 21 23.91 6.55 45.75
C VAL A 21 24.37 5.57 46.84
N ILE A 22 25.63 5.65 47.28
CA ILE A 22 26.07 5.14 48.59
C ILE A 22 27.02 6.16 49.24
N ALA A 23 26.72 6.44 50.51
CA ALA A 23 27.28 7.47 51.37
C ALA A 23 28.72 7.21 51.87
N SER A 24 29.48 8.31 52.08
CA SER A 24 30.37 8.63 53.23
C SER A 24 31.37 9.74 52.84
N PRO A 25 32.04 10.44 53.79
CA PRO A 25 31.62 10.97 55.07
C PRO A 25 31.77 12.52 55.14
N ILE A 26 31.26 13.07 56.24
CA ILE A 26 31.27 14.48 56.64
C ILE A 26 32.70 15.07 56.65
N VAL A 27 32.91 16.14 55.90
CA VAL A 27 33.99 17.11 56.12
C VAL A 27 33.39 18.51 56.08
N ASN A 28 33.40 19.18 57.23
CA ASN A 28 33.02 20.57 57.41
C ASN A 28 33.85 21.46 56.49
N ASN A 29 33.20 22.26 55.65
CA ASN A 29 33.78 23.47 55.11
C ASN A 29 32.73 24.57 54.96
N ALA A 30 33.19 25.79 55.24
CA ALA A 30 32.42 26.95 55.60
C ALA A 30 31.33 27.35 54.59
N SER A 31 30.24 27.87 55.15
CA SER A 31 29.13 28.52 54.44
C SER A 31 29.63 29.68 53.56
N THR A 32 29.62 29.48 52.25
CA THR A 32 29.42 30.56 51.30
C THR A 32 27.98 30.48 50.82
N GLN A 33 27.09 31.18 51.52
CA GLN A 33 25.80 31.55 50.97
C GLN A 33 26.07 32.45 49.76
N VAL A 34 25.75 31.95 48.57
CA VAL A 34 25.48 32.82 47.44
C VAL A 34 24.05 33.33 47.67
N GLU A 35 23.91 34.56 48.20
CA GLU A 35 22.66 35.29 48.14
C GLU A 35 22.22 35.39 46.68
N ARG A 36 21.22 34.58 46.28
CA ARG A 36 20.45 34.89 45.08
C ARG A 36 19.55 36.06 45.44
N THR A 37 19.80 37.21 44.84
CA THR A 37 18.98 38.40 45.04
C THR A 37 17.56 38.17 44.51
N HIS A 38 16.58 38.10 45.39
CA HIS A 38 15.15 38.19 45.08
C HIS A 38 14.82 39.62 44.62
N GLY A 39 14.97 39.89 43.31
CA GLY A 39 14.59 41.17 42.71
C GLY A 39 13.12 41.21 42.29
N ALA A 40 12.58 42.41 42.08
CA ALA A 40 11.31 42.60 41.36
C ALA A 40 11.39 41.91 39.97
N PRO A 41 10.27 41.37 39.46
CA PRO A 41 10.29 40.61 38.22
C PRO A 41 10.66 41.54 37.06
N THR A 42 11.44 41.04 36.11
CA THR A 42 11.68 41.70 34.83
C THR A 42 10.99 40.89 33.74
N ILE A 43 10.42 41.58 32.75
CA ILE A 43 9.78 40.96 31.59
C ILE A 43 10.76 41.11 30.42
N THR A 44 10.92 40.03 29.66
CA THR A 44 11.66 40.02 28.40
C THR A 44 10.87 39.24 27.36
N HIS A 45 10.96 39.64 26.09
CA HIS A 45 10.32 38.95 24.98
C HIS A 45 8.78 38.80 25.13
N PHE A 46 8.08 39.81 25.65
CA PHE A 46 6.62 39.83 25.54
C PHE A 46 6.22 39.99 24.07
N GLN A 47 5.59 38.96 23.51
CA GLN A 47 5.29 38.90 22.09
C GLN A 47 3.97 38.19 21.80
N LEU A 48 3.43 38.50 20.63
CA LEU A 48 2.32 37.78 20.02
C LEU A 48 2.84 36.43 19.46
N ALA A 49 2.40 35.32 20.05
CA ALA A 49 2.81 33.98 19.65
C ALA A 49 1.97 33.42 18.50
N SER A 50 0.68 33.74 18.46
CA SER A 50 -0.22 33.39 17.35
C SER A 50 -1.42 34.34 17.29
N ILE A 51 -2.07 34.40 16.12
CA ILE A 51 -3.22 35.27 15.90
C ILE A 51 -4.18 34.68 14.87
N SER A 52 -5.47 34.88 15.11
CA SER A 52 -6.55 34.61 14.16
C SER A 52 -7.43 35.85 13.99
N ASP A 53 -8.54 35.69 13.29
CA ASP A 53 -9.60 36.69 13.15
C ASP A 53 -10.34 36.95 14.47
N VAL A 54 -10.46 35.95 15.34
CA VAL A 54 -11.21 36.06 16.60
C VAL A 54 -10.39 35.77 17.86
N ALA A 55 -9.06 35.65 17.75
CA ALA A 55 -8.23 35.27 18.90
C ALA A 55 -6.74 35.64 18.76
N ALA A 56 -6.04 35.69 19.90
CA ALA A 56 -4.61 35.90 19.99
C ALA A 56 -3.99 35.08 21.12
N GLN A 57 -2.73 34.67 20.97
CA GLN A 57 -1.93 34.06 22.04
C GLN A 57 -0.71 34.91 22.32
N PHE A 58 -0.37 35.07 23.60
CA PHE A 58 0.78 35.83 24.07
C PHE A 58 1.77 34.94 24.79
N LYS A 59 3.07 35.18 24.55
CA LYS A 59 4.17 34.54 25.27
C LYS A 59 5.13 35.61 25.80
N TRP A 60 5.73 35.31 26.93
CA TRP A 60 6.76 36.12 27.57
C TRP A 60 7.80 35.23 28.26
N GLN A 61 8.93 35.83 28.60
CA GLN A 61 9.91 35.32 29.55
C GLN A 61 10.04 36.31 30.70
N ASP A 62 10.26 35.82 31.89
CA ASP A 62 10.38 36.64 33.08
C ASP A 62 11.46 36.15 34.05
N SER A 63 11.88 37.04 34.93
CA SER A 63 12.78 36.72 36.05
C SER A 63 12.03 36.72 37.38
N GLY A 64 12.58 36.02 38.37
CA GLY A 64 11.97 35.91 39.70
C GLY A 64 11.26 34.57 39.89
N GLU A 65 10.85 34.31 41.12
CA GLU A 65 10.09 33.12 41.52
C GLU A 65 8.74 33.58 42.09
N ASP A 66 7.73 32.70 42.08
CA ASP A 66 6.39 32.97 42.59
C ASP A 66 5.70 34.21 41.97
N ASN A 67 5.96 34.41 40.68
CA ASN A 67 5.38 35.51 39.92
C ASN A 67 3.88 35.28 39.65
N ARG A 68 3.10 36.36 39.67
CA ARG A 68 1.69 36.42 39.27
C ARG A 68 1.56 37.25 38.00
N TYR A 69 0.73 36.79 37.07
CA TYR A 69 0.60 37.35 35.75
C TYR A 69 -0.81 37.90 35.52
N GLU A 70 -0.90 39.13 35.02
CA GLU A 70 -2.14 39.79 34.63
C GLU A 70 -1.99 40.28 33.18
N VAL A 71 -2.91 39.87 32.30
CA VAL A 71 -2.95 40.29 30.90
C VAL A 71 -4.19 41.13 30.67
N THR A 72 -3.99 42.39 30.29
CA THR A 72 -5.06 43.31 29.89
C THR A 72 -5.07 43.47 28.38
N LEU A 73 -6.24 43.30 27.75
CA LEU A 73 -6.42 43.62 26.34
C LEU A 73 -7.33 44.83 26.20
N ILE A 74 -6.84 45.86 25.51
CA ILE A 74 -7.53 47.12 25.32
C ILE A 74 -7.93 47.22 23.85
N GLU A 75 -9.21 47.05 23.58
CA GLU A 75 -9.83 47.29 22.27
C GLU A 75 -9.97 48.80 22.06
N ARG A 76 -9.60 49.31 20.87
CA ARG A 76 -9.73 50.73 20.52
C ARG A 76 -10.60 50.92 19.28
N PRO A 77 -11.94 50.80 19.42
CA PRO A 77 -12.83 50.94 18.27
C PRO A 77 -12.83 52.37 17.74
N GLU A 78 -12.92 52.52 16.42
CA GLU A 78 -13.01 53.82 15.75
C GLU A 78 -14.27 54.56 16.24
N ASN A 79 -14.08 55.72 16.89
CA ASN A 79 -15.15 56.56 17.47
C ASN A 79 -15.86 56.00 18.72
N ALA A 80 -15.25 55.08 19.48
CA ALA A 80 -15.76 54.63 20.77
C ALA A 80 -14.73 54.79 21.91
N SER A 81 -15.18 54.63 23.15
CA SER A 81 -14.26 54.54 24.29
C SER A 81 -13.52 53.19 24.28
N PRO A 82 -12.24 53.14 24.68
CA PRO A 82 -11.52 51.88 24.78
C PRO A 82 -12.20 50.90 25.74
N ILE A 83 -12.23 49.62 25.38
CA ILE A 83 -12.78 48.55 26.21
C ILE A 83 -11.61 47.69 26.70
N ALA A 84 -11.44 47.59 28.02
CA ALA A 84 -10.36 46.82 28.63
C ALA A 84 -10.88 45.48 29.19
N TYR A 85 -10.27 44.38 28.77
CA TYR A 85 -10.53 43.01 29.24
C TYR A 85 -9.37 42.56 30.12
N LEU A 86 -9.59 42.49 31.43
CA LEU A 86 -8.60 42.08 32.42
C LEU A 86 -8.70 40.58 32.71
N ASN A 87 -7.58 39.86 32.65
CA ASN A 87 -7.54 38.42 32.96
C ASN A 87 -6.26 38.07 33.72
N ASP A 88 -6.38 37.20 34.72
CA ASP A 88 -5.22 36.54 35.32
C ASP A 88 -4.71 35.43 34.38
N ALA A 89 -3.39 35.24 34.34
CA ALA A 89 -2.74 34.14 33.62
C ALA A 89 -1.95 33.27 34.61
N GLU A 90 -1.96 31.95 34.40
CA GLU A 90 -1.17 31.02 35.23
C GLU A 90 0.29 30.97 34.79
N GLU A 91 0.54 30.97 33.48
CA GLU A 91 1.89 30.92 32.90
C GLU A 91 1.97 31.57 31.50
N SER A 92 3.18 31.66 30.95
CA SER A 92 3.42 32.10 29.57
C SER A 92 2.67 31.22 28.55
N GLY A 93 2.11 31.83 27.50
CA GLY A 93 1.29 31.13 26.50
C GLY A 93 -0.21 31.42 26.60
N PHE A 94 -0.59 32.51 27.27
CA PHE A 94 -1.98 32.93 27.50
C PHE A 94 -2.74 33.15 26.19
N TYR A 95 -3.83 32.41 26.00
CA TYR A 95 -4.75 32.56 24.87
C TYR A 95 -5.96 33.41 25.24
N ARG A 96 -6.35 34.30 24.33
CA ARG A 96 -7.62 35.02 24.38
C ARG A 96 -8.42 34.79 23.11
N GLY A 97 -9.61 34.21 23.25
CA GLY A 97 -10.64 34.16 22.20
C GLY A 97 -11.68 35.28 22.30
N HIS A 98 -12.64 35.24 21.38
CA HIS A 98 -13.76 36.19 21.26
C HIS A 98 -13.33 37.65 21.00
N LEU A 99 -12.27 37.83 20.24
CA LEU A 99 -11.89 39.12 19.68
C LEU A 99 -12.71 39.42 18.43
N THR A 100 -12.76 40.69 18.06
CA THR A 100 -13.41 41.17 16.83
C THR A 100 -12.42 41.08 15.67
N PRO A 101 -12.80 40.55 14.49
CA PRO A 101 -11.96 40.58 13.29
C PRO A 101 -11.57 42.00 12.87
N GLU A 102 -10.43 42.13 12.18
CA GLU A 102 -9.91 43.39 11.63
C GLU A 102 -9.89 44.56 12.64
N THR A 103 -9.57 44.28 13.90
CA THR A 103 -9.62 45.24 15.01
C THR A 103 -8.27 45.37 15.70
N GLU A 104 -7.88 46.61 16.01
CA GLU A 104 -6.65 46.91 16.75
C GLU A 104 -6.84 46.73 18.26
N TYR A 105 -5.87 46.06 18.88
CA TYR A 105 -5.81 45.84 20.33
C TYR A 105 -4.43 46.23 20.87
N GLU A 106 -4.40 46.79 22.07
CA GLU A 106 -3.20 46.92 22.90
C GLU A 106 -3.22 45.83 23.99
N ALA A 107 -2.20 44.99 24.02
CA ALA A 107 -1.99 44.00 25.08
C ALA A 107 -1.00 44.54 26.11
N VAL A 108 -1.35 44.47 27.39
CA VAL A 108 -0.48 44.86 28.51
C VAL A 108 -0.30 43.65 29.42
N LEU A 109 0.94 43.16 29.53
CA LEU A 109 1.32 42.15 30.50
C LEU A 109 1.85 42.85 31.75
N LYS A 110 1.38 42.43 32.91
CA LYS A 110 1.87 42.85 34.22
C LYS A 110 2.27 41.64 35.03
N VAL A 111 3.51 41.65 35.51
CA VAL A 111 4.11 40.57 36.31
C VAL A 111 4.44 41.11 37.68
N CYS A 112 3.97 40.44 38.73
CA CYS A 112 4.14 40.87 40.12
C CYS A 112 4.61 39.73 41.01
N ASN A 113 5.54 39.99 41.92
CA ASN A 113 5.85 39.11 43.06
C ASN A 113 5.91 39.92 44.36
N GLU A 114 6.42 39.34 45.45
CA GLU A 114 6.53 40.03 46.75
C GLU A 114 7.43 41.27 46.72
N GLN A 115 8.35 41.38 45.74
CA GLN A 115 9.35 42.43 45.64
C GLN A 115 8.93 43.60 44.72
N GLY A 116 7.86 43.44 43.94
CA GLY A 116 7.33 44.51 43.08
C GLY A 116 6.58 44.02 41.85
N CYS A 117 6.21 44.95 40.98
CA CYS A 117 5.54 44.69 39.70
C CYS A 117 6.24 45.39 38.54
N THR A 118 6.26 44.74 37.37
CA THR A 118 6.72 45.29 36.09
C THR A 118 5.63 45.10 35.04
N SER A 119 5.59 45.96 34.02
CA SER A 119 4.66 45.83 32.90
C SER A 119 5.33 46.08 31.56
N GLU A 120 4.85 45.39 30.53
CA GLU A 120 5.26 45.54 29.13
C GLU A 120 4.00 45.52 28.25
N SER A 121 4.00 46.24 27.12
CA SER A 121 2.86 46.28 26.22
C SER A 121 3.25 46.15 24.75
N LEU A 122 2.31 45.67 23.94
CA LEU A 122 2.43 45.58 22.49
C LEU A 122 1.08 45.84 21.82
N THR A 123 1.09 46.26 20.56
CA THR A 123 -0.11 46.45 19.75
C THR A 123 -0.19 45.37 18.67
N PHE A 124 -1.40 44.90 18.36
CA PHE A 124 -1.64 43.94 17.28
C PHE A 124 -3.01 44.16 16.63
N ASN A 125 -3.19 43.61 15.43
CA ASN A 125 -4.46 43.61 14.69
C ASN A 125 -4.92 42.19 14.43
N THR A 126 -6.16 41.87 14.76
CA THR A 126 -6.79 40.60 14.37
C THR A 126 -6.92 40.48 12.85
N LEU A 127 -6.97 39.25 12.36
CA LEU A 127 -7.02 38.95 10.93
C LEU A 127 -8.42 39.21 10.32
N PRO A 128 -8.53 39.27 8.97
CA PRO A 128 -9.83 39.29 8.28
C PRO A 128 -10.70 38.10 8.67
N SER A 129 -12.03 38.31 8.71
CA SER A 129 -12.99 37.27 9.09
C SER A 129 -12.81 35.97 8.29
N ARG A 130 -12.91 34.83 8.99
CA ARG A 130 -12.76 33.50 8.41
C ARG A 130 -14.01 32.65 8.64
N LEU A 131 -14.18 31.63 7.80
CA LEU A 131 -15.20 30.61 8.01
C LEU A 131 -14.65 29.50 8.90
N ALA A 132 -15.37 29.11 9.94
CA ALA A 132 -15.02 27.94 10.74
C ALA A 132 -15.86 26.72 10.35
N TYR A 133 -15.17 25.65 9.96
CA TYR A 133 -15.81 24.42 9.51
C TYR A 133 -16.51 23.67 10.65
N ASN A 134 -15.78 23.38 11.74
CA ASN A 134 -16.22 22.48 12.80
C ASN A 134 -17.23 23.14 13.78
N ASP A 135 -17.26 24.47 13.84
CA ASP A 135 -18.03 25.21 14.86
C ASP A 135 -19.55 25.05 14.72
N ALA A 136 -20.03 24.71 13.53
CA ALA A 136 -21.44 24.42 13.27
C ALA A 136 -21.86 23.00 13.70
N ARG A 137 -20.93 22.12 14.07
CA ARG A 137 -21.23 20.75 14.50
C ARG A 137 -21.73 20.73 15.95
N LYS A 138 -22.65 19.82 16.23
CA LYS A 138 -23.16 19.61 17.59
C LYS A 138 -22.08 18.96 18.46
N ALA A 139 -21.52 19.71 19.40
CA ALA A 139 -20.60 19.21 20.41
C ALA A 139 -21.30 18.26 21.40
N VAL A 140 -20.62 17.19 21.78
CA VAL A 140 -21.02 16.20 22.81
C VAL A 140 -19.92 16.14 23.85
N ASN A 141 -20.26 16.05 25.14
CA ASN A 141 -19.24 15.89 26.18
C ASN A 141 -18.75 14.44 26.25
N HIS A 142 -17.43 14.23 26.22
CA HIS A 142 -16.81 12.91 26.40
C HIS A 142 -16.07 12.76 27.73
N LEU A 143 -15.98 13.84 28.54
CA LEU A 143 -15.20 13.84 29.77
C LEU A 143 -16.07 13.65 31.00
N THR A 144 -15.51 12.99 32.02
CA THR A 144 -16.05 12.97 33.38
C THR A 144 -15.29 14.00 34.23
N GLY A 145 -16.01 14.90 34.89
CA GLY A 145 -15.41 15.97 35.70
C GLY A 145 -16.17 17.29 35.61
N ASN A 146 -15.58 18.37 36.12
CA ASN A 146 -16.13 19.73 36.00
C ASN A 146 -15.64 20.48 34.76
N LEU A 147 -14.67 19.92 34.02
CA LEU A 147 -14.34 20.33 32.65
C LEU A 147 -15.12 19.44 31.68
N SER A 148 -16.02 20.05 30.89
CA SER A 148 -16.73 19.36 29.81
C SER A 148 -16.18 19.77 28.46
N ALA A 149 -15.85 18.78 27.62
CA ALA A 149 -15.33 19.02 26.28
C ALA A 149 -15.76 17.94 25.29
N HIS A 150 -15.87 18.34 24.02
CA HIS A 150 -15.92 17.40 22.91
C HIS A 150 -14.51 16.99 22.52
N ILE A 151 -14.33 15.70 22.27
CA ILE A 151 -13.04 15.09 21.95
C ILE A 151 -13.15 14.40 20.60
N ASN A 152 -12.23 14.72 19.68
CA ASN A 152 -11.99 13.97 18.46
C ASN A 152 -10.50 13.60 18.34
N PHE A 153 -10.22 12.57 17.56
CA PHE A 153 -8.87 12.22 17.16
C PHE A 153 -8.76 12.31 15.65
N ALA A 154 -7.71 12.95 15.15
CA ALA A 154 -7.41 12.99 13.73
C ALA A 154 -6.27 12.01 13.40
N GLN A 155 -6.62 10.90 12.76
CA GLN A 155 -5.67 9.93 12.20
C GLN A 155 -5.81 9.86 10.68
N THR A 156 -7.00 9.46 10.22
CA THR A 156 -7.43 9.62 8.81
C THR A 156 -8.47 10.72 8.68
N HIS A 157 -9.32 10.90 9.70
CA HIS A 157 -10.41 11.87 9.74
C HIS A 157 -10.49 12.59 11.08
N THR A 158 -10.85 13.87 11.09
CA THR A 158 -11.09 14.68 12.31
C THR A 158 -12.44 14.40 12.96
N SER A 159 -13.26 13.52 12.38
CA SER A 159 -14.58 13.18 12.91
C SER A 159 -14.61 11.93 13.78
N VAL A 160 -13.48 11.24 13.95
CA VAL A 160 -13.36 10.06 14.79
C VAL A 160 -13.43 10.48 16.27
N MET A 161 -14.27 9.80 17.04
CA MET A 161 -14.50 10.03 18.46
C MET A 161 -13.80 8.95 19.30
N PRO A 162 -13.66 9.13 20.62
CA PRO A 162 -13.13 8.08 21.50
C PRO A 162 -13.93 6.77 21.41
N ASN A 163 -15.26 6.87 21.32
CA ASN A 163 -16.19 5.75 21.23
C ASN A 163 -17.41 6.14 20.37
N GLY A 164 -18.33 5.19 20.16
CA GLY A 164 -19.56 5.43 19.40
C GLY A 164 -19.37 5.57 17.88
N ASN A 165 -18.18 5.23 17.37
CA ASN A 165 -17.87 5.36 15.94
C ASN A 165 -18.64 4.35 15.11
N ASP A 166 -18.94 3.18 15.67
CA ASP A 166 -19.60 2.11 14.96
C ASP A 166 -21.02 2.49 14.53
N GLU A 167 -21.78 3.08 15.46
CA GLU A 167 -23.14 3.57 15.27
C GLU A 167 -23.19 4.75 14.28
N ASN A 168 -22.11 5.52 14.21
CA ASN A 168 -21.97 6.66 13.30
C ASN A 168 -21.31 6.30 11.97
N ALA A 169 -21.07 5.01 11.71
CA ALA A 169 -20.39 4.52 10.50
C ALA A 169 -19.02 5.19 10.26
N ARG A 170 -18.21 5.33 11.31
CA ARG A 170 -16.84 5.87 11.27
C ARG A 170 -15.82 4.77 11.61
N PRO A 171 -14.55 4.89 11.20
CA PRO A 171 -13.51 3.99 11.69
C PRO A 171 -13.29 4.21 13.20
N ASN A 172 -12.91 3.14 13.90
CA ASN A 172 -12.38 3.21 15.26
C ASN A 172 -10.93 3.72 15.26
N LEU A 173 -10.38 4.06 16.43
CA LEU A 173 -9.00 4.52 16.53
C LEU A 173 -8.03 3.42 16.09
N ILE A 174 -7.10 3.75 15.20
CA ILE A 174 -6.10 2.81 14.69
C ILE A 174 -5.00 2.69 15.73
N MET A 175 -4.72 1.47 16.18
CA MET A 175 -3.61 1.25 17.09
C MET A 175 -2.27 1.60 16.46
N LYS A 176 -1.31 2.01 17.30
CA LYS A 176 0.07 2.28 16.89
C LYS A 176 0.16 3.25 15.69
N ARG A 177 -0.69 4.28 15.70
CA ARG A 177 -0.66 5.36 14.70
C ARG A 177 -0.81 6.70 15.39
N ASN A 178 0.10 7.64 15.10
CA ASN A 178 0.04 9.01 15.61
C ASN A 178 -1.34 9.62 15.38
N ALA A 179 -1.83 10.38 16.37
CA ALA A 179 -3.10 11.09 16.26
C ALA A 179 -2.92 12.56 16.66
N LEU A 180 -3.67 13.46 16.04
CA LEU A 180 -3.90 14.78 16.59
C LEU A 180 -5.15 14.74 17.47
N LEU A 181 -5.01 14.96 18.77
CA LEU A 181 -6.15 15.17 19.65
C LEU A 181 -6.75 16.54 19.37
N LEU A 182 -8.06 16.59 19.21
CA LEU A 182 -8.84 17.81 19.04
C LEU A 182 -9.81 17.93 20.21
N VAL A 183 -9.71 19.02 20.96
CA VAL A 183 -10.51 19.25 22.17
C VAL A 183 -11.28 20.55 22.01
N THR A 184 -12.60 20.49 22.07
CA THR A 184 -13.47 21.68 22.06
C THR A 184 -14.14 21.81 23.43
N PRO A 185 -13.58 22.62 24.35
CA PRO A 185 -14.18 22.85 25.66
C PRO A 185 -15.54 23.55 25.52
N LYS A 186 -16.51 23.17 26.36
CA LYS A 186 -17.81 23.88 26.43
C LYS A 186 -17.66 25.34 26.88
N ALA A 187 -16.62 25.63 27.65
CA ALA A 187 -16.28 26.97 28.08
C ALA A 187 -15.24 27.58 27.14
N TYR A 188 -15.71 28.38 26.19
CA TYR A 188 -14.87 28.97 25.14
C TYR A 188 -13.90 30.06 25.63
N TRP A 189 -14.03 30.51 26.87
CA TRP A 189 -13.11 31.45 27.54
C TRP A 189 -11.91 30.80 28.24
N THR A 190 -11.60 29.54 27.91
CA THR A 190 -10.41 28.83 28.42
C THR A 190 -9.15 29.54 27.91
N ASN A 191 -8.25 29.96 28.80
CA ASN A 191 -7.03 30.71 28.43
C ASN A 191 -5.79 29.81 28.33
N HIS A 192 -5.75 28.73 29.10
CA HIS A 192 -4.79 27.64 28.96
C HIS A 192 -5.48 26.30 29.17
N LEU A 193 -5.01 25.29 28.44
CA LEU A 193 -5.48 23.93 28.53
C LEU A 193 -4.26 23.00 28.53
N TRP A 194 -4.16 22.14 29.52
CA TRP A 194 -3.11 21.12 29.63
C TRP A 194 -3.72 19.74 29.46
N LEU A 195 -2.97 18.90 28.74
CA LEU A 195 -3.26 17.49 28.55
C LEU A 195 -2.21 16.67 29.31
N GLU A 196 -2.66 15.72 30.11
CA GLU A 196 -1.85 14.61 30.58
C GLU A 196 -2.29 13.35 29.84
N VAL A 197 -1.32 12.65 29.27
CA VAL A 197 -1.50 11.35 28.61
C VAL A 197 -1.07 10.28 29.60
N LEU A 198 -1.93 9.30 29.84
CA LEU A 198 -1.67 8.24 30.79
C LEU A 198 -1.68 6.88 30.07
N GLU A 199 -0.76 6.01 30.47
CA GLU A 199 -0.71 4.59 30.09
C GLU A 199 -0.87 3.76 31.35
N ASP A 200 -1.90 2.92 31.41
CA ASP A 200 -2.24 2.09 32.57
C ASP A 200 -2.32 2.90 33.89
N GLY A 201 -2.83 4.13 33.79
CA GLY A 201 -2.99 5.07 34.90
C GLY A 201 -1.73 5.86 35.30
N VAL A 202 -0.60 5.66 34.61
CA VAL A 202 0.65 6.40 34.85
C VAL A 202 0.79 7.54 33.83
N VAL A 203 1.04 8.77 34.29
CA VAL A 203 1.30 9.90 33.39
C VAL A 203 2.61 9.64 32.63
N VAL A 204 2.50 9.45 31.32
CA VAL A 204 3.63 9.24 30.40
C VAL A 204 4.02 10.52 29.66
N ASP A 205 3.10 11.48 29.57
CA ASP A 205 3.37 12.79 28.96
C ASP A 205 2.45 13.87 29.54
N ARG A 206 2.92 15.12 29.56
CA ARG A 206 2.14 16.31 29.91
C ARG A 206 2.45 17.44 28.95
N VAL A 207 1.44 17.92 28.25
CA VAL A 207 1.56 18.86 27.14
C VAL A 207 0.65 20.07 27.37
N ALA A 208 1.20 21.29 27.21
CA ALA A 208 0.39 22.49 27.04
C ALA A 208 -0.23 22.46 25.64
N MET A 209 -1.56 22.44 25.55
CA MET A 209 -2.25 22.28 24.28
C MET A 209 -2.09 23.52 23.39
N THR A 210 -2.03 23.28 22.08
CA THR A 210 -2.02 24.34 21.06
C THR A 210 -3.40 25.01 21.02
N PRO A 211 -3.49 26.34 21.20
CA PRO A 211 -4.76 27.05 21.19
C PRO A 211 -5.36 27.18 19.79
N PRO A 212 -6.67 27.53 19.69
CA PRO A 212 -7.35 27.72 18.41
C PRO A 212 -6.69 28.77 17.47
N SER A 213 -6.07 29.81 18.02
CA SER A 213 -5.33 30.83 17.23
C SER A 213 -4.05 30.29 16.58
N ALA A 214 -3.53 29.17 17.07
CA ALA A 214 -2.34 28.49 16.59
C ALA A 214 -2.65 27.12 15.97
N GLN A 215 -3.92 26.85 15.63
CA GLN A 215 -4.31 25.56 15.06
C GLN A 215 -3.55 25.26 13.75
N PRO A 216 -3.31 23.98 13.42
CA PRO A 216 -2.75 23.60 12.14
C PRO A 216 -3.51 24.21 10.96
N LYS A 217 -2.77 24.63 9.92
CA LYS A 217 -3.36 25.22 8.71
C LYS A 217 -4.14 24.17 7.91
N THR A 218 -4.99 24.65 7.01
CA THR A 218 -5.69 23.82 6.02
C THR A 218 -4.84 23.66 4.76
N ASP A 219 -5.24 22.74 3.88
CA ASP A 219 -4.68 22.58 2.55
C ASP A 219 -5.40 23.41 1.46
N GLN A 220 -6.20 24.40 1.88
CA GLN A 220 -6.89 25.32 1.00
C GLN A 220 -5.90 26.08 0.11
N ARG A 221 -6.25 26.19 -1.18
CA ARG A 221 -5.55 27.05 -2.14
C ARG A 221 -6.18 28.44 -2.15
N ASP A 222 -5.38 29.46 -2.43
CA ASP A 222 -5.93 30.78 -2.74
C ASP A 222 -6.76 30.71 -4.03
N SER A 223 -8.05 30.96 -3.89
CA SER A 223 -9.04 31.00 -4.96
C SER A 223 -9.80 32.32 -5.00
N GLY A 224 -9.36 33.33 -4.23
CA GLY A 224 -10.12 34.58 -4.02
C GLY A 224 -11.44 34.40 -3.27
N ARG A 225 -11.63 33.29 -2.55
CA ARG A 225 -12.81 32.98 -1.72
C ARG A 225 -12.45 33.05 -0.24
N SER A 226 -13.47 32.98 0.63
CA SER A 226 -13.28 33.10 2.08
C SER A 226 -12.32 32.05 2.64
N GLU A 227 -11.35 32.45 3.46
CA GLU A 227 -10.44 31.52 4.13
C GLU A 227 -11.23 30.64 5.12
N VAL A 228 -10.99 29.34 5.10
CA VAL A 228 -11.66 28.36 5.96
C VAL A 228 -10.65 27.80 6.96
N VAL A 229 -10.95 27.91 8.25
CA VAL A 229 -10.22 27.28 9.34
C VAL A 229 -10.99 26.08 9.89
N PHE A 230 -10.28 25.18 10.57
CA PHE A 230 -10.94 24.01 11.15
C PHE A 230 -11.94 24.43 12.23
N SER A 231 -11.55 25.26 13.20
CA SER A 231 -12.44 25.72 14.29
C SER A 231 -11.95 27.01 14.95
N HIS A 232 -12.84 27.85 15.49
CA HIS A 232 -12.43 28.94 16.39
C HIS A 232 -12.30 28.49 17.85
N HIS A 233 -12.60 27.22 18.16
CA HIS A 233 -12.75 26.74 19.54
C HIS A 233 -11.98 25.44 19.84
N ALA A 234 -11.46 24.75 18.82
CA ALA A 234 -10.72 23.50 19.00
C ALA A 234 -9.25 23.76 19.38
N TRP A 235 -8.87 23.27 20.56
CA TRP A 235 -7.49 23.09 20.99
C TRP A 235 -6.94 21.79 20.39
N SER A 236 -5.63 21.70 20.24
CA SER A 236 -5.01 20.50 19.70
C SER A 236 -3.71 20.09 20.40
N ALA A 237 -3.42 18.79 20.40
CA ALA A 237 -2.16 18.24 20.89
C ALA A 237 -1.84 16.92 20.16
N PRO A 238 -0.59 16.66 19.76
CA PRO A 238 -0.21 15.37 19.20
C PRO A 238 -0.21 14.29 20.28
N ILE A 239 -0.62 13.08 19.91
CA ILE A 239 -0.46 11.86 20.70
C ILE A 239 0.42 10.90 19.90
N ASN A 240 1.54 10.50 20.50
CA ASN A 240 2.49 9.59 19.89
C ASN A 240 1.88 8.19 19.69
N TRP A 241 2.20 7.55 18.57
CA TRP A 241 1.74 6.23 18.18
C TRP A 241 1.95 5.17 19.28
N GLN A 242 3.03 5.27 20.07
CA GLN A 242 3.36 4.30 21.11
C GLN A 242 2.29 4.24 22.24
N TRP A 243 1.56 5.35 22.43
CA TRP A 243 0.47 5.47 23.40
C TRP A 243 -0.91 5.22 22.79
N MET A 244 -1.03 5.16 21.46
CA MET A 244 -2.31 4.89 20.78
C MET A 244 -2.62 3.38 20.79
N LYS A 245 -2.96 2.86 21.97
CA LYS A 245 -3.30 1.45 22.22
C LYS A 245 -4.17 1.32 23.49
N PRO A 246 -4.82 0.17 23.73
CA PRO A 246 -5.52 -0.08 24.99
C PRO A 246 -4.61 0.14 26.21
N GLY A 247 -5.17 0.73 27.28
CA GLY A 247 -4.42 1.27 28.42
C GLY A 247 -4.27 2.80 28.38
N LEU A 248 -4.56 3.44 27.24
CA LEU A 248 -4.56 4.90 27.11
C LEU A 248 -5.71 5.53 27.89
N SER A 249 -5.43 6.53 28.72
CA SER A 249 -6.44 7.48 29.22
C SER A 249 -5.92 8.92 29.15
N LEU A 250 -6.83 9.90 29.15
CA LEU A 250 -6.49 11.31 29.02
C LEU A 250 -7.05 12.11 30.20
N ARG A 251 -6.25 13.03 30.74
CA ARG A 251 -6.69 13.99 31.75
C ARG A 251 -6.44 15.41 31.27
N LEU A 252 -7.48 16.22 31.26
CA LEU A 252 -7.46 17.62 30.85
C LEU A 252 -7.62 18.51 32.07
N SER A 253 -6.87 19.60 32.11
CA SER A 253 -6.99 20.65 33.12
C SER A 253 -6.88 22.03 32.48
N ASP A 254 -7.50 23.05 33.08
CA ASP A 254 -7.40 24.42 32.61
C ASP A 254 -7.08 25.43 33.71
N ASN A 255 -6.79 26.66 33.29
CA ASN A 255 -6.38 27.77 34.15
C ASN A 255 -7.47 28.28 35.11
N PHE A 256 -8.63 27.63 35.15
CA PHE A 256 -9.69 27.89 36.12
C PHE A 256 -9.80 26.77 37.16
N GLY A 257 -8.85 25.84 37.18
CA GLY A 257 -8.83 24.68 38.07
C GLY A 257 -9.88 23.64 37.74
N ARG A 258 -10.44 23.64 36.52
CA ARG A 258 -11.36 22.58 36.08
C ARG A 258 -10.55 21.41 35.55
N THR A 259 -11.08 20.21 35.76
CA THR A 259 -10.48 18.94 35.35
C THR A 259 -11.51 18.04 34.69
N GLY A 260 -11.10 17.30 33.68
CA GLY A 260 -11.93 16.31 33.00
C GLY A 260 -11.10 15.10 32.57
N GLU A 261 -11.65 13.91 32.75
CA GLU A 261 -10.98 12.64 32.45
C GLU A 261 -11.74 11.88 31.37
N LEU A 262 -10.99 11.33 30.42
CA LEU A 262 -11.43 10.32 29.47
C LEU A 262 -10.75 9.00 29.86
N PRO A 263 -11.47 8.09 30.55
CA PRO A 263 -10.87 6.85 31.02
C PRO A 263 -10.64 5.86 29.86
N GLU A 264 -9.74 4.90 30.07
CA GLU A 264 -9.38 3.89 29.07
C GLU A 264 -10.57 3.07 28.55
N THR A 265 -11.57 2.84 29.40
CA THR A 265 -12.78 2.07 29.08
C THR A 265 -13.70 2.78 28.09
N GLU A 266 -13.49 4.09 27.88
CA GLU A 266 -14.27 4.91 26.96
C GLU A 266 -13.55 5.15 25.63
N ILE A 267 -12.44 4.44 25.38
CA ILE A 267 -11.66 4.54 24.15
C ILE A 267 -11.71 3.20 23.41
N VAL A 268 -12.23 3.20 22.18
CA VAL A 268 -12.37 2.00 21.35
C VAL A 268 -11.34 2.02 20.23
N PHE A 269 -10.46 1.03 20.25
CA PHE A 269 -9.47 0.80 19.20
C PHE A 269 -9.92 -0.26 18.19
N GLY A 270 -9.51 -0.06 16.93
CA GLY A 270 -9.29 -1.15 15.98
C GLY A 270 -7.83 -1.59 16.01
N GLY A 271 -7.50 -2.64 15.26
CA GLY A 271 -6.14 -3.20 15.23
C GLY A 271 -5.06 -2.24 14.73
N ALA A 272 -3.84 -2.76 14.65
CA ALA A 272 -2.66 -2.12 14.07
C ALA A 272 -2.32 -2.75 12.70
N PRO A 273 -3.17 -2.59 11.67
CA PRO A 273 -2.97 -3.29 10.41
C PRO A 273 -1.72 -2.82 9.66
N GLU A 274 -1.00 -3.80 9.13
CA GLU A 274 0.02 -3.63 8.09
C GLU A 274 -0.62 -3.76 6.71
N LEU A 275 -0.23 -2.92 5.75
CA LEU A 275 -0.53 -3.09 4.32
C LEU A 275 0.76 -3.06 3.52
N VAL A 276 0.94 -4.03 2.63
CA VAL A 276 2.03 -4.06 1.66
C VAL A 276 1.46 -3.89 0.25
N ILE A 277 2.01 -2.93 -0.50
CA ILE A 277 1.70 -2.68 -1.91
C ILE A 277 2.97 -2.90 -2.74
N GLN A 278 2.95 -3.94 -3.56
CA GLN A 278 3.99 -4.27 -4.51
C GLN A 278 3.74 -3.54 -5.82
N ASN A 279 4.74 -2.87 -6.41
CA ASN A 279 4.59 -2.09 -7.64
C ASN A 279 5.45 -2.68 -8.76
N ILE A 280 4.88 -2.88 -9.95
CA ILE A 280 5.61 -3.42 -11.10
C ILE A 280 5.16 -2.79 -12.43
N ASP A 281 6.10 -2.46 -13.31
CA ASP A 281 5.80 -1.97 -14.68
C ASP A 281 6.02 -3.08 -15.70
N ILE A 282 4.98 -3.42 -16.46
CA ILE A 282 4.94 -4.60 -17.33
C ILE A 282 4.83 -4.19 -18.79
N GLY A 283 5.71 -4.74 -19.63
CA GLY A 283 5.66 -4.62 -21.09
C GLY A 283 5.54 -5.99 -21.74
N MET A 284 4.40 -6.26 -22.40
CA MET A 284 4.10 -7.54 -23.05
C MET A 284 4.26 -7.43 -24.56
N LEU A 285 5.30 -8.07 -25.11
CA LEU A 285 5.73 -7.94 -26.52
C LEU A 285 6.17 -6.51 -26.90
N THR A 286 6.42 -5.67 -25.90
CA THR A 286 6.89 -4.29 -26.01
C THR A 286 7.61 -3.92 -24.71
N THR A 287 8.45 -2.89 -24.71
CA THR A 287 9.12 -2.44 -23.48
C THR A 287 8.10 -2.01 -22.42
N PRO A 288 8.42 -1.97 -21.12
CA PRO A 288 7.56 -1.35 -20.10
C PRO A 288 7.30 0.14 -20.38
N ARG A 289 6.20 0.71 -19.84
CA ARG A 289 5.74 2.06 -20.22
C ARG A 289 6.64 3.17 -19.67
N ASN A 290 7.34 2.92 -18.57
CA ASN A 290 8.16 3.88 -17.83
C ASN A 290 7.39 5.15 -17.44
N GLN A 291 6.15 4.96 -16.96
CA GLN A 291 5.24 6.03 -16.53
C GLN A 291 4.56 5.63 -15.23
N TYR A 292 5.34 5.35 -14.19
CA TYR A 292 4.86 4.88 -12.89
C TYR A 292 5.29 5.84 -11.78
N GLN A 293 4.50 6.88 -11.57
CA GLN A 293 4.85 7.96 -10.64
C GLN A 293 5.00 7.50 -9.19
N MET A 294 4.25 6.49 -8.74
CA MET A 294 4.42 5.90 -7.41
C MET A 294 5.82 5.32 -7.21
N ILE A 295 6.42 4.69 -8.23
CA ILE A 295 7.79 4.19 -8.16
C ILE A 295 8.77 5.37 -8.17
N ASP A 296 8.55 6.35 -9.05
CA ASP A 296 9.44 7.51 -9.18
C ASP A 296 9.50 8.43 -7.96
N GLU A 297 8.37 8.58 -7.23
CA GLU A 297 8.17 9.50 -6.10
C GLU A 297 7.75 8.76 -4.81
N MET A 298 8.10 7.47 -4.69
CA MET A 298 7.60 6.53 -3.67
C MET A 298 7.65 7.07 -2.24
N ASN A 299 8.75 7.75 -1.89
CA ASN A 299 8.94 8.32 -0.56
C ASN A 299 7.86 9.35 -0.18
N THR A 300 7.45 10.20 -1.12
CA THR A 300 6.44 11.24 -0.88
C THR A 300 5.02 10.72 -1.06
N LEU A 301 4.79 9.88 -2.07
CA LEU A 301 3.47 9.37 -2.41
C LEU A 301 2.98 8.30 -1.43
N ALA A 302 3.87 7.46 -0.89
CA ALA A 302 3.51 6.53 0.18
C ALA A 302 3.06 7.28 1.44
N ALA A 303 3.78 8.35 1.82
CA ALA A 303 3.44 9.16 2.99
C ALA A 303 2.07 9.84 2.85
N ASP A 304 1.74 10.36 1.67
CA ASP A 304 0.42 10.95 1.41
C ASP A 304 -0.70 9.89 1.37
N TYR A 305 -0.49 8.75 0.68
CA TYR A 305 -1.50 7.69 0.64
C TYR A 305 -1.79 7.11 2.03
N PHE A 306 -0.77 6.97 2.89
CA PHE A 306 -0.92 6.56 4.28
C PHE A 306 -1.92 7.44 5.06
N GLN A 307 -2.02 8.73 4.72
CA GLN A 307 -3.00 9.63 5.36
C GLN A 307 -4.46 9.25 5.05
N LYS A 308 -4.72 8.55 3.93
CA LYS A 308 -6.09 8.27 3.44
C LYS A 308 -6.65 6.94 3.93
N ILE A 309 -5.78 5.99 4.26
CA ILE A 309 -6.16 4.62 4.64
C ILE A 309 -5.99 4.36 6.13
N PRO A 310 -6.78 3.47 6.74
CA PRO A 310 -6.71 3.18 8.18
C PRO A 310 -5.63 2.13 8.52
N ALA A 311 -4.42 2.28 7.98
CA ALA A 311 -3.26 1.43 8.27
C ALA A 311 -2.45 1.96 9.47
N SER A 312 -1.83 1.07 10.24
CA SER A 312 -0.81 1.43 11.24
C SER A 312 0.59 1.46 10.61
N LYS A 313 0.85 0.56 9.66
CA LYS A 313 2.09 0.47 8.89
C LYS A 313 1.78 0.26 7.41
N LEU A 314 2.41 1.04 6.53
CA LEU A 314 2.33 0.90 5.08
C LEU A 314 3.72 0.61 4.53
N ILE A 315 3.85 -0.46 3.75
CA ILE A 315 5.04 -0.81 2.99
C ILE A 315 4.71 -0.64 1.52
N VAL A 316 5.46 0.22 0.84
CA VAL A 316 5.43 0.35 -0.61
C VAL A 316 6.74 -0.19 -1.15
N ALA A 317 6.63 -1.22 -1.98
CA ALA A 317 7.75 -1.99 -2.49
C ALA A 317 7.79 -1.91 -4.02
N ASP A 318 8.98 -2.09 -4.57
CA ASP A 318 9.25 -1.98 -6.00
C ASP A 318 9.68 -3.34 -6.56
N TYR A 319 9.31 -3.59 -7.80
CA TYR A 319 9.82 -4.67 -8.62
C TYR A 319 10.52 -4.10 -9.84
N THR A 320 11.60 -4.76 -10.27
CA THR A 320 12.25 -4.44 -11.54
C THR A 320 11.25 -4.45 -12.70
N PRO A 321 11.37 -3.53 -13.68
CA PRO A 321 10.49 -3.53 -14.85
C PRO A 321 10.49 -4.87 -15.59
N PHE A 322 9.30 -5.37 -15.93
CA PHE A 322 9.12 -6.71 -16.48
C PHE A 322 8.86 -6.67 -17.99
N HIS A 323 9.93 -6.88 -18.77
CA HIS A 323 9.89 -6.85 -20.23
C HIS A 323 9.79 -8.26 -20.81
N LEU A 324 8.68 -8.56 -21.48
CA LEU A 324 8.40 -9.86 -22.06
C LEU A 324 8.48 -9.79 -23.59
N THR A 325 9.52 -10.37 -24.17
CA THR A 325 9.67 -10.47 -25.64
C THR A 325 8.96 -11.70 -26.22
N LYS A 326 8.64 -12.68 -25.36
CA LYS A 326 7.87 -13.89 -25.66
C LYS A 326 6.84 -14.10 -24.55
N VAL A 327 5.59 -14.38 -24.93
CA VAL A 327 4.49 -14.63 -24.00
C VAL A 327 3.84 -15.96 -24.34
N THR A 328 3.91 -16.93 -23.42
CA THR A 328 3.12 -18.16 -23.47
C THR A 328 1.88 -18.01 -22.60
N LEU A 329 0.70 -18.31 -23.14
CA LEU A 329 -0.56 -18.29 -22.42
C LEU A 329 -0.90 -19.67 -21.85
N PRO A 330 -1.73 -19.76 -20.78
CA PRO A 330 -2.09 -21.06 -20.21
C PRO A 330 -2.84 -21.99 -21.18
N ASN A 331 -3.52 -21.46 -22.20
CA ASN A 331 -4.15 -22.26 -23.27
C ASN A 331 -3.15 -22.83 -24.31
N GLY A 332 -1.84 -22.64 -24.13
CA GLY A 332 -0.78 -23.15 -25.00
C GLY A 332 -0.39 -22.23 -26.16
N LYS A 333 -1.02 -21.06 -26.28
CA LYS A 333 -0.67 -20.10 -27.33
C LYS A 333 0.62 -19.36 -27.00
N VAL A 334 1.48 -19.16 -27.99
CA VAL A 334 2.77 -18.48 -27.85
C VAL A 334 2.82 -17.27 -28.78
N TYR A 335 3.08 -16.10 -28.23
CA TYR A 335 3.23 -14.85 -28.96
C TYR A 335 4.67 -14.34 -28.86
N THR A 336 5.18 -13.81 -29.98
CA THR A 336 6.50 -13.17 -30.08
C THR A 336 6.45 -11.78 -30.74
N GLU A 337 5.32 -11.39 -31.30
CA GLU A 337 5.15 -10.12 -32.02
C GLU A 337 3.92 -9.35 -31.52
N HIS A 338 2.75 -9.96 -31.59
CA HIS A 338 1.48 -9.41 -31.09
C HIS A 338 0.53 -10.55 -30.68
N SER A 339 -0.45 -10.23 -29.84
CA SER A 339 -1.58 -11.11 -29.55
C SER A 339 -2.57 -11.15 -30.71
N ASP A 340 -3.26 -12.29 -30.93
CA ASP A 340 -4.35 -12.38 -31.91
C ASP A 340 -5.67 -11.78 -31.37
N ASP A 341 -5.71 -11.33 -30.11
CA ASP A 341 -6.86 -10.66 -29.51
C ASP A 341 -6.83 -9.15 -29.78
N GLU A 342 -7.96 -8.47 -29.53
CA GLU A 342 -8.03 -7.01 -29.46
C GLU A 342 -7.77 -6.53 -28.03
N GLY A 343 -6.79 -5.63 -27.86
CA GLY A 343 -6.49 -5.04 -26.56
C GLY A 343 -7.44 -3.88 -26.23
N GLY A 344 -7.71 -3.67 -24.93
CA GLY A 344 -8.42 -2.48 -24.46
C GLY A 344 -7.96 -2.02 -23.08
N VAL A 345 -8.49 -0.87 -22.62
CA VAL A 345 -8.23 -0.40 -21.25
C VAL A 345 -8.76 -1.38 -20.19
N TYR A 346 -9.75 -2.20 -20.53
CA TYR A 346 -10.36 -3.25 -19.68
C TYR A 346 -10.28 -4.67 -20.29
N GLY A 347 -9.61 -4.86 -21.42
CA GLY A 347 -9.66 -6.12 -22.19
C GLY A 347 -8.32 -6.52 -22.81
N GLY A 348 -8.27 -7.75 -23.32
CA GLY A 348 -7.09 -8.38 -23.93
C GLY A 348 -6.66 -9.64 -23.19
N ASP A 349 -6.39 -10.72 -23.93
CA ASP A 349 -5.94 -12.00 -23.39
C ASP A 349 -4.66 -11.89 -22.52
N MET A 350 -3.65 -11.14 -22.96
CA MET A 350 -2.41 -10.94 -22.20
C MET A 350 -2.64 -10.11 -20.93
N ARG A 351 -3.57 -9.13 -20.95
CA ARG A 351 -3.96 -8.38 -19.75
C ARG A 351 -4.41 -9.34 -18.64
N GLU A 352 -5.34 -10.23 -18.98
CA GLU A 352 -5.97 -11.13 -18.01
C GLU A 352 -5.05 -12.28 -17.60
N ALA A 353 -4.40 -12.93 -18.56
CA ALA A 353 -3.56 -14.10 -18.31
C ALA A 353 -2.19 -13.74 -17.71
N ILE A 354 -1.56 -12.67 -18.19
CA ILE A 354 -0.19 -12.34 -17.83
C ILE A 354 -0.17 -11.25 -16.76
N GLY A 355 -0.70 -10.05 -17.04
CA GLY A 355 -0.64 -8.94 -16.08
C GLY A 355 -1.34 -9.25 -14.76
N LYS A 356 -2.52 -9.87 -14.82
CA LYS A 356 -3.35 -10.18 -13.64
C LYS A 356 -3.06 -11.56 -13.06
N ALA A 357 -3.28 -12.63 -13.83
CA ALA A 357 -3.16 -14.00 -13.32
C ALA A 357 -1.70 -14.39 -13.05
N LEU A 358 -0.79 -14.29 -14.02
CA LEU A 358 0.61 -14.69 -13.82
C LEU A 358 1.35 -13.74 -12.88
N VAL A 359 1.35 -12.43 -13.17
CA VAL A 359 2.21 -11.47 -12.47
C VAL A 359 1.62 -11.06 -11.12
N SER A 360 0.46 -10.39 -11.10
CA SER A 360 -0.05 -9.82 -9.85
C SER A 360 -0.46 -10.88 -8.84
N THR A 361 -1.23 -11.87 -9.28
CA THR A 361 -1.63 -12.98 -8.40
C THR A 361 -0.44 -13.87 -8.07
N GLY A 362 0.52 -14.04 -9.00
CA GLY A 362 1.74 -14.81 -8.74
C GLY A 362 2.62 -14.17 -7.68
N ILE A 363 2.88 -12.86 -7.77
CA ILE A 363 3.62 -12.11 -6.73
C ILE A 363 2.93 -12.22 -5.37
N ASN A 364 1.60 -12.07 -5.32
CA ASN A 364 0.84 -12.25 -4.08
C ASN A 364 1.00 -13.68 -3.54
N ASN A 365 0.79 -14.70 -4.38
CA ASN A 365 0.88 -16.11 -4.00
C ASN A 365 2.29 -16.52 -3.54
N ALA A 366 3.34 -16.03 -4.20
CA ALA A 366 4.73 -16.23 -3.78
C ALA A 366 4.97 -15.67 -2.37
N ASN A 367 4.43 -14.48 -2.08
CA ASN A 367 4.46 -13.87 -0.75
C ASN A 367 3.56 -14.56 0.29
N PHE A 368 2.70 -15.48 -0.16
CA PHE A 368 1.87 -16.33 0.68
C PHE A 368 2.42 -17.76 0.81
N GLY A 369 3.50 -18.12 0.11
CA GLY A 369 4.07 -19.47 0.15
C GLY A 369 3.26 -20.50 -0.64
N ILE A 370 2.54 -20.07 -1.68
CA ILE A 370 1.80 -20.95 -2.60
C ILE A 370 2.64 -21.07 -3.88
N THR A 371 3.11 -22.27 -4.19
CA THR A 371 4.08 -22.51 -5.29
C THR A 371 3.45 -22.54 -6.67
N ASP A 372 2.23 -23.05 -6.82
CA ASP A 372 1.55 -23.17 -8.11
C ASP A 372 0.01 -23.20 -7.99
N THR A 373 -0.65 -22.84 -9.09
CA THR A 373 -2.12 -22.83 -9.24
C THR A 373 -2.51 -23.00 -10.72
N ALA A 374 -3.81 -23.05 -11.04
CA ALA A 374 -4.29 -23.01 -12.43
C ALA A 374 -3.85 -21.72 -13.14
N GLY A 375 -3.45 -21.81 -14.41
CA GLY A 375 -2.79 -20.71 -15.12
C GLY A 375 -3.64 -19.44 -15.29
N TYR A 376 -4.94 -19.55 -15.51
CA TYR A 376 -5.86 -18.40 -15.58
C TYR A 376 -6.41 -17.97 -14.22
N SER A 377 -6.06 -18.64 -13.12
CA SER A 377 -6.59 -18.29 -11.80
C SER A 377 -6.19 -16.87 -11.42
N GLN A 378 -7.18 -16.05 -11.06
CA GLN A 378 -7.00 -14.74 -10.42
C GLN A 378 -7.52 -14.79 -8.97
N GLY A 379 -7.60 -15.98 -8.39
CA GLY A 379 -8.09 -16.19 -7.04
C GLY A 379 -7.19 -15.51 -6.01
N TYR A 380 -7.77 -14.66 -5.17
CA TYR A 380 -7.02 -13.96 -4.14
C TYR A 380 -6.91 -14.83 -2.88
N ASN A 381 -5.83 -15.59 -2.77
CA ASN A 381 -5.52 -16.45 -1.62
C ASN A 381 -4.99 -15.63 -0.43
N ARG A 382 -5.67 -14.54 -0.09
CA ARG A 382 -5.23 -13.54 0.89
C ARG A 382 -4.94 -14.16 2.25
N ARG A 383 -3.65 -14.35 2.58
CA ARG A 383 -3.19 -14.74 3.92
C ARG A 383 -2.85 -13.52 4.78
N THR A 384 -2.28 -12.50 4.15
CA THR A 384 -1.97 -11.19 4.74
C THR A 384 -2.40 -10.05 3.80
N ASN A 385 -2.23 -8.80 4.23
CA ASN A 385 -2.54 -7.61 3.42
C ASN A 385 -1.46 -7.32 2.36
N HIS A 386 -1.35 -8.20 1.36
CA HIS A 386 -0.48 -8.00 0.20
C HIS A 386 -1.30 -7.72 -1.06
N ILE A 387 -1.05 -6.58 -1.69
CA ILE A 387 -1.67 -6.18 -2.96
C ILE A 387 -0.56 -5.92 -3.97
N THR A 388 -0.76 -6.37 -5.21
CA THR A 388 0.15 -6.05 -6.32
C THR A 388 -0.52 -5.06 -7.27
N ALA A 389 0.10 -3.88 -7.40
CA ALA A 389 -0.28 -2.82 -8.30
C ALA A 389 0.66 -2.76 -9.51
N HIS A 390 0.11 -2.76 -10.71
CA HIS A 390 0.90 -2.74 -11.93
C HIS A 390 0.45 -1.67 -12.92
N ASN A 391 1.44 -1.15 -13.63
CA ASN A 391 1.23 -0.61 -14.96
C ASN A 391 1.42 -1.74 -15.96
N ASN A 392 0.59 -1.79 -16.99
CA ASN A 392 0.64 -2.87 -17.96
C ASN A 392 0.34 -2.35 -19.37
N ARG A 393 1.13 -2.79 -20.36
CA ARG A 393 0.85 -2.55 -21.78
C ARG A 393 1.25 -3.75 -22.63
N GLY A 394 0.54 -3.96 -23.73
CA GLY A 394 0.81 -5.07 -24.64
C GLY A 394 0.63 -4.72 -26.12
N VAL A 395 1.22 -5.53 -27.00
CA VAL A 395 0.98 -5.46 -28.46
C VAL A 395 -0.13 -6.43 -28.84
N TYR A 396 -1.19 -5.90 -29.44
CA TYR A 396 -2.38 -6.62 -29.87
C TYR A 396 -2.63 -6.39 -31.38
N THR A 397 -3.66 -7.03 -31.94
CA THR A 397 -4.09 -6.81 -33.33
C THR A 397 -4.40 -5.34 -33.65
N ASN A 398 -4.82 -4.55 -32.65
CA ASN A 398 -5.10 -3.12 -32.74
C ASN A 398 -3.93 -2.22 -32.30
N GLY A 399 -2.71 -2.76 -32.17
CA GLY A 399 -1.49 -2.03 -31.84
C GLY A 399 -1.10 -2.10 -30.37
N ILE A 400 -0.27 -1.15 -29.92
CA ILE A 400 0.15 -1.07 -28.51
C ILE A 400 -1.00 -0.48 -27.69
N VAL A 401 -1.44 -1.23 -26.68
CA VAL A 401 -2.53 -0.83 -25.78
C VAL A 401 -2.01 -0.71 -24.35
N ASN A 402 -2.32 0.41 -23.71
CA ASN A 402 -2.14 0.59 -22.26
C ASN A 402 -3.39 0.13 -21.52
N HIS A 403 -3.19 -0.61 -20.44
CA HIS A 403 -4.21 -1.14 -19.57
C HIS A 403 -4.39 -0.22 -18.34
N GLY A 404 -5.58 -0.19 -17.71
CA GLY A 404 -5.79 0.56 -16.48
C GLY A 404 -7.18 0.38 -15.86
N LEU A 405 -7.51 1.28 -14.93
CA LEU A 405 -8.85 1.53 -14.39
C LEU A 405 -9.56 0.30 -13.79
N SER A 406 -8.82 -0.69 -13.30
CA SER A 406 -9.45 -1.84 -12.63
C SER A 406 -8.65 -2.34 -11.44
N GLY A 407 -9.34 -2.69 -10.36
CA GLY A 407 -8.77 -3.34 -9.19
C GLY A 407 -9.71 -4.32 -8.52
N GLY A 408 -9.17 -5.07 -7.56
CA GLY A 408 -9.86 -6.09 -6.78
C GLY A 408 -9.03 -7.36 -6.67
N GLY A 409 -9.30 -8.19 -5.67
CA GLY A 409 -8.66 -9.52 -5.55
C GLY A 409 -7.14 -9.48 -5.37
N GLY A 410 -6.60 -8.46 -4.71
CA GLY A 410 -5.16 -8.27 -4.54
C GLY A 410 -4.47 -7.69 -5.78
N ILE A 411 -5.22 -7.24 -6.79
CA ILE A 411 -4.70 -6.76 -8.07
C ILE A 411 -5.14 -5.30 -8.27
N VAL A 412 -4.24 -4.47 -8.80
CA VAL A 412 -4.53 -3.10 -9.23
C VAL A 412 -3.89 -2.87 -10.58
N THR A 413 -4.69 -2.64 -11.62
CA THR A 413 -4.24 -2.35 -12.99
C THR A 413 -4.42 -0.87 -13.27
N LEU A 414 -3.32 -0.15 -13.46
CA LEU A 414 -3.27 1.30 -13.43
C LEU A 414 -2.85 1.90 -14.77
N SER A 415 -3.55 2.97 -15.15
CA SER A 415 -3.11 3.97 -16.12
C SER A 415 -2.41 5.15 -15.43
N SER A 416 -2.88 5.57 -14.26
CA SER A 416 -2.27 6.57 -13.38
C SER A 416 -2.10 6.01 -11.97
N SER A 417 -0.89 6.13 -11.42
CA SER A 417 -0.58 5.71 -10.04
C SER A 417 -0.79 6.81 -8.99
N VAL A 418 -1.50 7.88 -9.37
CA VAL A 418 -1.86 9.01 -8.51
C VAL A 418 -3.30 9.43 -8.76
N GLY A 419 -3.87 10.21 -7.84
CA GLY A 419 -5.24 10.71 -7.95
C GLY A 419 -6.30 9.67 -7.64
N ASN A 420 -7.48 9.86 -8.25
CA ASN A 420 -8.63 9.04 -7.94
C ASN A 420 -8.50 7.61 -8.46
N GLU A 421 -7.81 7.35 -9.57
CA GLU A 421 -7.65 5.97 -10.08
C GLU A 421 -6.98 5.08 -9.04
N TRP A 422 -5.83 5.49 -8.49
CA TRP A 422 -5.16 4.76 -7.42
C TRP A 422 -6.08 4.49 -6.22
N SER A 423 -6.77 5.53 -5.76
CA SER A 423 -7.66 5.46 -4.59
C SER A 423 -8.85 4.52 -4.84
N HIS A 424 -9.44 4.61 -6.04
CA HIS A 424 -10.60 3.83 -6.48
C HIS A 424 -10.26 2.34 -6.67
N GLU A 425 -9.19 2.05 -7.39
CA GLU A 425 -8.81 0.66 -7.69
C GLU A 425 -8.31 -0.09 -6.45
N LEU A 426 -7.64 0.61 -5.51
CA LEU A 426 -7.36 0.04 -4.19
C LEU A 426 -8.63 -0.07 -3.34
N GLY A 427 -9.56 0.87 -3.45
CA GLY A 427 -10.88 0.77 -2.81
C GLY A 427 -11.60 -0.54 -3.12
N HIS A 428 -11.55 -1.00 -4.38
CA HIS A 428 -12.09 -2.31 -4.77
C HIS A 428 -11.42 -3.49 -4.05
N ASN A 429 -10.10 -3.42 -3.83
CA ASN A 429 -9.39 -4.45 -3.07
C ASN A 429 -9.87 -4.52 -1.62
N TYR A 430 -10.26 -3.39 -1.04
CA TYR A 430 -10.77 -3.29 0.32
C TYR A 430 -12.26 -3.69 0.46
N GLY A 431 -12.85 -4.29 -0.58
CA GLY A 431 -14.24 -4.74 -0.58
C GLY A 431 -15.26 -3.63 -0.83
N ARG A 432 -14.84 -2.50 -1.44
CA ARG A 432 -15.74 -1.37 -1.71
C ARG A 432 -16.33 -1.45 -3.11
N GLY A 433 -17.63 -1.16 -3.21
CA GLY A 433 -18.36 -1.02 -4.47
C GLY A 433 -18.44 0.43 -4.95
N HIS A 434 -18.94 0.63 -6.17
CA HIS A 434 -19.20 1.95 -6.74
C HIS A 434 -20.42 2.63 -6.11
N TRP A 435 -20.39 3.96 -6.09
CA TRP A 435 -21.52 4.82 -5.70
C TRP A 435 -22.19 4.40 -4.39
N PRO A 436 -21.43 4.26 -3.28
CA PRO A 436 -21.99 3.81 -2.03
C PRO A 436 -23.09 4.76 -1.54
N THR A 437 -24.26 4.20 -1.25
CA THR A 437 -25.41 4.95 -0.75
C THR A 437 -25.06 5.64 0.55
N ASN A 438 -25.41 6.93 0.67
CA ASN A 438 -25.12 7.74 1.86
C ASN A 438 -23.63 7.89 2.24
N ALA A 439 -22.73 7.59 1.31
CA ALA A 439 -21.28 7.74 1.49
C ALA A 439 -20.57 8.16 0.18
N SER A 440 -21.32 8.66 -0.81
CA SER A 440 -20.78 9.07 -2.11
C SER A 440 -20.31 10.53 -2.11
N SER A 441 -20.93 11.37 -1.27
CA SER A 441 -20.52 12.76 -1.06
C SER A 441 -20.09 12.94 0.39
N HIS A 442 -19.04 13.72 0.60
CA HIS A 442 -18.78 14.29 1.91
C HIS A 442 -19.84 15.32 2.29
N ASP A 443 -19.94 15.58 3.59
CA ASP A 443 -20.72 16.65 4.19
C ASP A 443 -20.04 17.16 5.48
N LEU A 444 -20.67 18.15 6.14
CA LEU A 444 -20.17 18.77 7.37
C LEU A 444 -19.84 17.75 8.48
N THR A 445 -20.63 16.67 8.57
CA THR A 445 -20.50 15.65 9.61
C THR A 445 -19.38 14.66 9.33
N THR A 446 -18.91 14.53 8.09
CA THR A 446 -17.84 13.58 7.73
C THR A 446 -16.46 13.99 8.28
N GLY A 447 -16.28 15.25 8.63
CA GLY A 447 -15.00 15.80 9.07
C GLY A 447 -14.01 15.99 7.92
N TRP A 448 -12.80 16.42 8.27
CA TRP A 448 -11.67 16.63 7.36
C TRP A 448 -10.64 15.52 7.49
N GLY A 449 -9.79 15.36 6.49
CA GLY A 449 -8.60 14.53 6.61
C GLY A 449 -7.51 15.19 7.44
N TRP A 450 -6.51 14.40 7.83
CA TRP A 450 -5.33 14.87 8.56
C TRP A 450 -4.05 14.42 7.87
N ASP A 451 -3.15 15.37 7.61
CA ASP A 451 -1.81 15.09 7.12
C ASP A 451 -0.80 15.34 8.24
N ALA A 452 -0.33 14.26 8.86
CA ALA A 452 0.63 14.35 9.95
C ALA A 452 2.06 14.67 9.48
N PHE A 453 2.38 14.52 8.19
CA PHE A 453 3.70 14.85 7.65
C PHE A 453 3.82 16.35 7.40
N TYR A 454 2.79 16.95 6.81
CA TYR A 454 2.71 18.39 6.59
C TYR A 454 2.15 19.18 7.78
N ASN A 455 1.64 18.49 8.82
CA ASN A 455 0.95 19.07 9.96
C ASN A 455 -0.22 19.98 9.51
N ARG A 456 -1.10 19.45 8.66
CA ARG A 456 -2.19 20.20 8.01
C ARG A 456 -3.48 19.40 7.91
N PHE A 457 -4.60 20.11 7.97
CA PHE A 457 -5.90 19.51 7.64
C PHE A 457 -6.09 19.40 6.12
N ILE A 458 -6.66 18.29 5.69
CA ILE A 458 -7.09 18.06 4.30
C ILE A 458 -8.60 18.30 4.24
N GLY A 459 -9.03 19.41 3.68
CA GLY A 459 -10.45 19.73 3.67
C GLY A 459 -11.26 18.84 2.72
N ASN A 460 -12.50 18.55 3.11
CA ASN A 460 -13.48 17.86 2.26
C ASN A 460 -14.29 18.84 1.38
N LEU A 461 -13.69 19.98 1.06
CA LEU A 461 -14.29 21.07 0.28
C LEU A 461 -13.52 21.22 -1.04
N HIS A 462 -14.25 21.50 -2.11
CA HIS A 462 -13.64 21.73 -3.40
C HIS A 462 -13.18 23.19 -3.54
N TRP A 463 -11.89 23.42 -3.32
CA TRP A 463 -11.31 24.76 -3.16
C TRP A 463 -11.48 25.71 -4.35
N SER A 464 -11.43 25.22 -5.59
CA SER A 464 -11.40 26.06 -6.80
C SER A 464 -12.61 25.91 -7.72
N GLY A 465 -13.53 25.00 -7.40
CA GLY A 465 -14.62 24.57 -8.28
C GLY A 465 -15.91 25.31 -7.94
N GLU A 466 -16.88 25.29 -8.84
CA GLU A 466 -18.16 25.97 -8.60
C GLU A 466 -18.86 25.47 -7.34
N ALA A 467 -19.55 26.39 -6.65
CA ALA A 467 -20.30 26.11 -5.42
C ALA A 467 -21.65 25.46 -5.74
N THR A 468 -21.62 24.20 -6.17
CA THR A 468 -22.81 23.43 -6.55
C THR A 468 -23.29 22.51 -5.42
N THR A 469 -24.58 22.18 -5.43
CA THR A 469 -25.12 21.08 -4.60
C THR A 469 -24.67 19.74 -5.18
N ASN A 470 -24.19 18.83 -4.34
CA ASN A 470 -23.92 17.46 -4.73
C ASN A 470 -25.19 16.61 -4.63
N GLU A 471 -25.62 16.03 -5.74
CA GLU A 471 -26.72 15.06 -5.82
C GLU A 471 -26.19 13.72 -6.32
N VAL A 472 -25.56 12.95 -5.43
CA VAL A 472 -24.88 11.68 -5.76
C VAL A 472 -25.15 10.62 -4.70
N GLY A 473 -25.26 9.35 -5.10
CA GLY A 473 -25.44 8.22 -4.16
C GLY A 473 -26.65 8.34 -3.24
N GLY A 474 -27.72 9.00 -3.70
CA GLY A 474 -28.95 9.23 -2.93
C GLY A 474 -28.89 10.37 -1.92
N GLN A 475 -27.79 11.13 -1.87
CA GLN A 475 -27.61 12.28 -0.98
C GLN A 475 -27.82 13.59 -1.74
N ILE A 476 -28.36 14.60 -1.05
CA ILE A 476 -28.39 15.98 -1.50
C ILE A 476 -27.62 16.82 -0.49
N VAL A 477 -26.43 17.27 -0.86
CA VAL A 477 -25.53 18.02 0.03
C VAL A 477 -25.31 19.42 -0.55
N PRO A 478 -25.89 20.48 0.05
CA PRO A 478 -25.67 21.85 -0.41
C PRO A 478 -24.23 22.32 -0.12
N PRO A 479 -23.75 23.36 -0.82
CA PRO A 479 -22.41 23.90 -0.60
C PRO A 479 -22.24 24.48 0.82
N PHE A 480 -21.06 24.27 1.41
CA PHE A 480 -20.66 24.89 2.66
C PHE A 480 -20.57 26.40 2.49
N ALA A 481 -21.27 27.13 3.38
CA ALA A 481 -21.40 28.59 3.36
C ALA A 481 -21.87 29.21 2.03
N GLY A 482 -22.42 28.41 1.11
CA GLY A 482 -22.73 28.86 -0.25
C GLY A 482 -21.50 29.09 -1.15
N GLU A 483 -20.28 28.80 -0.68
CA GLU A 483 -19.02 29.10 -1.39
C GLU A 483 -18.26 27.85 -1.86
N TYR A 484 -18.44 26.70 -1.18
CA TYR A 484 -17.66 25.49 -1.45
C TYR A 484 -18.56 24.28 -1.55
N ARG A 485 -18.56 23.59 -2.70
CA ARG A 485 -19.15 22.25 -2.77
C ARG A 485 -18.29 21.26 -1.97
N TYR A 486 -18.92 20.22 -1.43
CA TYR A 486 -18.18 19.13 -0.80
C TYR A 486 -17.50 18.24 -1.85
N THR A 487 -16.44 17.55 -1.44
CA THR A 487 -15.76 16.55 -2.26
C THR A 487 -16.53 15.23 -2.30
N ARG A 488 -16.21 14.40 -3.29
CA ARG A 488 -16.80 13.05 -3.45
C ARG A 488 -15.83 11.96 -2.98
N ASP A 489 -16.41 10.85 -2.55
CA ASP A 489 -15.68 9.63 -2.20
C ASP A 489 -14.93 9.05 -3.41
N ALA A 490 -13.84 8.32 -3.17
CA ALA A 490 -13.06 7.71 -4.24
C ALA A 490 -13.88 6.77 -5.14
N MET A 491 -14.90 6.11 -4.57
CA MET A 491 -15.78 5.19 -5.28
C MET A 491 -16.97 5.87 -5.98
N ALA A 492 -17.04 7.20 -5.94
CA ALA A 492 -18.13 8.02 -6.49
C ALA A 492 -17.61 9.16 -7.39
N GLY A 493 -16.51 8.92 -8.10
CA GLY A 493 -15.87 9.92 -8.96
C GLY A 493 -15.20 11.03 -8.16
N GLY A 494 -14.41 10.63 -7.15
CA GLY A 494 -13.64 11.54 -6.31
C GLY A 494 -12.67 12.43 -7.08
N GLU A 495 -12.13 13.41 -6.38
CA GLU A 495 -11.46 14.56 -7.00
C GLU A 495 -10.07 14.22 -7.57
N SER A 496 -9.60 15.04 -8.51
CA SER A 496 -8.26 14.88 -9.07
C SER A 496 -7.15 15.14 -8.03
N ALA A 497 -5.96 14.59 -8.29
CA ALA A 497 -4.77 14.90 -7.51
C ALA A 497 -4.56 16.43 -7.38
N LYS A 498 -4.02 16.87 -6.24
CA LYS A 498 -3.73 18.29 -5.97
C LYS A 498 -4.96 19.20 -6.01
N LEU A 499 -6.13 18.71 -5.57
CA LEU A 499 -7.28 19.57 -5.25
C LEU A 499 -6.87 20.67 -4.25
N GLY A 500 -6.28 20.25 -3.13
CA GLY A 500 -5.61 21.12 -2.16
C GLY A 500 -4.12 21.24 -2.41
N LEU A 501 -3.41 21.77 -1.42
CA LEU A 501 -1.97 22.02 -1.48
C LEU A 501 -1.14 20.74 -1.38
N VAL A 502 -1.54 19.80 -0.50
CA VAL A 502 -0.69 18.65 -0.12
C VAL A 502 -1.09 17.36 -0.83
N SER A 503 -2.37 17.00 -0.81
CA SER A 503 -2.87 15.67 -1.22
C SER A 503 -2.78 15.40 -2.73
N ARG A 504 -2.22 14.25 -3.09
CA ARG A 504 -2.17 13.62 -4.44
C ARG A 504 -3.23 12.53 -4.59
N TYR A 505 -3.82 12.06 -3.50
CA TYR A 505 -4.88 11.06 -3.48
C TYR A 505 -6.22 11.64 -3.04
N THR A 506 -7.29 10.92 -3.35
CA THR A 506 -8.65 11.32 -3.00
C THR A 506 -8.85 11.15 -1.50
N LEU A 507 -9.51 12.12 -0.85
CA LEU A 507 -9.96 11.96 0.52
C LEU A 507 -11.13 10.96 0.54
N GLU A 508 -11.00 9.91 1.35
CA GLU A 508 -12.00 8.86 1.46
C GLU A 508 -13.16 9.31 2.35
N HIS A 509 -14.38 8.82 2.11
CA HIS A 509 -15.47 9.01 3.06
C HIS A 509 -15.23 8.17 4.33
N PRO A 510 -15.55 8.65 5.55
CA PRO A 510 -15.32 7.90 6.79
C PRO A 510 -16.06 6.55 6.82
N THR A 511 -17.28 6.46 6.26
CA THR A 511 -17.99 5.18 6.08
C THR A 511 -17.21 4.18 5.22
N GLY A 512 -16.61 4.63 4.11
CA GLY A 512 -15.76 3.77 3.27
C GLY A 512 -14.46 3.39 3.97
N THR A 513 -13.91 4.31 4.77
CA THR A 513 -12.73 4.07 5.61
C THR A 513 -13.01 3.02 6.69
N LYS A 514 -14.22 3.02 7.28
CA LYS A 514 -14.65 1.97 8.23
C LYS A 514 -14.65 0.59 7.57
N VAL A 515 -15.23 0.46 6.37
CA VAL A 515 -15.20 -0.79 5.60
C VAL A 515 -13.76 -1.24 5.34
N THR A 516 -12.89 -0.30 4.98
CA THR A 516 -11.46 -0.55 4.77
C THR A 516 -10.75 -1.02 6.05
N GLN A 517 -11.04 -0.41 7.20
CA GLN A 517 -10.47 -0.81 8.49
C GLN A 517 -10.91 -2.22 8.88
N ASN A 518 -12.18 -2.56 8.70
CA ASN A 518 -12.69 -3.91 8.94
C ASN A 518 -12.00 -4.91 8.02
N TRP A 519 -11.83 -4.55 6.73
CA TRP A 519 -11.11 -5.39 5.78
C TRP A 519 -9.67 -5.63 6.24
N PHE A 520 -8.94 -4.58 6.66
CA PHE A 520 -7.56 -4.71 7.15
C PHE A 520 -7.45 -5.57 8.41
N ASN A 521 -8.38 -5.43 9.37
CA ASN A 521 -8.34 -6.15 10.64
C ASN A 521 -8.78 -7.61 10.52
N ALA A 522 -9.47 -7.99 9.44
CA ALA A 522 -10.01 -9.34 9.25
C ALA A 522 -8.95 -10.41 8.85
N VAL A 523 -7.70 -10.02 8.63
CA VAL A 523 -6.63 -10.95 8.23
C VAL A 523 -5.53 -11.08 9.26
N LYS A 524 -4.78 -12.17 9.13
CA LYS A 524 -3.64 -12.50 9.97
C LYS A 524 -2.47 -11.57 9.63
N GLN A 525 -1.62 -11.32 10.62
CA GLN A 525 -0.34 -10.65 10.47
C GLN A 525 0.79 -11.64 10.71
N VAL A 526 1.87 -11.52 9.94
CA VAL A 526 3.10 -12.27 10.22
C VAL A 526 3.68 -11.77 11.53
N ASN A 527 3.95 -12.71 12.43
CA ASN A 527 4.65 -12.45 13.68
C ASN A 527 5.53 -13.67 13.97
N LEU A 528 6.82 -13.60 13.61
CA LEU A 528 7.74 -14.74 13.76
C LEU A 528 8.10 -15.05 15.22
N ASP A 529 7.75 -14.16 16.16
CA ASP A 529 7.86 -14.43 17.59
C ASP A 529 6.66 -15.24 18.14
N SER A 530 5.57 -15.37 17.37
CA SER A 530 4.40 -16.21 17.69
C SER A 530 4.73 -17.70 17.45
N SER A 531 4.13 -18.58 18.26
CA SER A 531 4.31 -20.03 18.10
C SER A 531 3.83 -20.58 16.75
N THR A 532 2.86 -19.90 16.12
CA THR A 532 2.31 -20.24 14.80
C THR A 532 2.92 -19.42 13.66
N GLY A 533 3.76 -18.43 13.98
CA GLY A 533 4.25 -17.43 13.04
C GLY A 533 3.21 -16.37 12.62
N TYR A 534 2.00 -16.43 13.16
CA TYR A 534 0.91 -15.51 12.85
C TYR A 534 0.16 -15.03 14.10
N THR A 535 -0.42 -13.84 14.01
CA THR A 535 -1.38 -13.30 14.98
C THR A 535 -2.59 -12.71 14.28
N GLU A 536 -3.73 -12.63 14.97
CA GLU A 536 -4.93 -11.96 14.46
C GLU A 536 -5.51 -10.98 15.49
N TRP A 537 -6.27 -10.01 14.99
CA TRP A 537 -6.89 -8.98 15.81
C TRP A 537 -8.20 -9.49 16.43
N ASP A 538 -8.26 -9.50 17.76
CA ASP A 538 -9.50 -9.72 18.51
C ASP A 538 -10.09 -8.36 18.93
N GLN A 539 -11.22 -8.01 18.34
CA GLN A 539 -11.91 -6.75 18.59
C GLN A 539 -12.58 -6.68 19.98
N GLU A 540 -12.98 -7.82 20.55
CA GLU A 540 -13.66 -7.86 21.86
C GLU A 540 -12.65 -7.57 22.98
N THR A 541 -11.48 -8.19 22.92
CA THR A 541 -10.40 -7.95 23.88
C THR A 541 -9.48 -6.78 23.49
N GLN A 542 -9.64 -6.24 22.28
CA GLN A 542 -8.79 -5.22 21.66
C GLN A 542 -7.30 -5.59 21.68
N ARG A 543 -6.96 -6.85 21.37
CA ARG A 543 -5.59 -7.35 21.40
C ARG A 543 -5.27 -8.22 20.19
N TYR A 544 -3.99 -8.34 19.87
CA TYR A 544 -3.51 -9.38 18.98
C TYR A 544 -3.32 -10.67 19.76
N VAL A 545 -3.85 -11.77 19.24
CA VAL A 545 -3.72 -13.12 19.79
C VAL A 545 -3.05 -14.04 18.77
N GLU A 546 -2.41 -15.11 19.22
CA GLU A 546 -1.88 -16.14 18.31
C GLU A 546 -3.02 -16.72 17.45
N SER A 547 -2.73 -16.99 16.18
CA SER A 547 -3.72 -17.51 15.22
C SER A 547 -3.26 -18.84 14.66
N ASP A 548 -4.09 -19.87 14.81
CA ASP A 548 -3.85 -21.20 14.23
C ASP A 548 -4.16 -21.17 12.72
N VAL A 549 -3.20 -21.63 11.91
CA VAL A 549 -3.31 -21.66 10.44
C VAL A 549 -2.91 -23.02 9.90
N ASP A 550 -3.44 -23.39 8.73
CA ASP A 550 -3.16 -24.64 8.01
C ASP A 550 -2.04 -24.50 6.97
N TYR A 551 -1.26 -23.41 7.05
CA TYR A 551 -0.15 -23.11 6.16
C TYR A 551 1.10 -22.66 6.92
N SER A 552 2.26 -22.86 6.31
CA SER A 552 3.56 -22.50 6.90
C SER A 552 3.74 -21.00 7.01
N ALA A 553 4.35 -20.56 8.11
CA ALA A 553 4.90 -19.22 8.24
C ALA A 553 6.13 -19.03 7.34
N PRO A 554 6.43 -17.79 6.92
CA PRO A 554 7.65 -17.51 6.19
C PRO A 554 8.89 -17.73 7.09
N ILE A 555 9.98 -18.21 6.51
CA ILE A 555 11.28 -18.32 7.18
C ILE A 555 12.01 -16.98 7.23
N ALA A 556 11.66 -16.06 6.32
CA ALA A 556 12.10 -14.66 6.34
C ALA A 556 10.97 -13.75 5.86
N HIS A 557 10.77 -12.63 6.56
CA HIS A 557 9.69 -11.68 6.31
C HIS A 557 10.26 -10.29 5.98
N GLY A 558 9.79 -9.68 4.90
CA GLY A 558 10.17 -8.33 4.49
C GLY A 558 11.62 -8.20 4.01
N VAL A 559 12.14 -9.23 3.34
CA VAL A 559 13.51 -9.26 2.79
C VAL A 559 13.50 -9.08 1.26
N PRO A 560 14.60 -8.66 0.63
CA PRO A 560 14.70 -8.68 -0.83
C PRO A 560 14.51 -10.09 -1.41
N VAL A 561 13.75 -10.22 -2.49
CA VAL A 561 13.39 -11.50 -3.10
C VAL A 561 13.61 -11.51 -4.61
N ILE A 562 13.89 -12.70 -5.15
CA ILE A 562 13.81 -12.99 -6.58
C ILE A 562 12.54 -13.81 -6.80
N THR A 563 11.56 -13.23 -7.48
CA THR A 563 10.30 -13.93 -7.77
C THR A 563 10.41 -14.64 -9.10
N VAL A 564 10.25 -15.96 -9.05
CA VAL A 564 10.24 -16.83 -10.23
C VAL A 564 8.79 -17.04 -10.65
N LEU A 565 8.46 -16.68 -11.90
CA LEU A 565 7.12 -16.81 -12.47
C LEU A 565 7.17 -17.68 -13.72
N GLY A 566 6.16 -18.52 -13.92
CA GLY A 566 5.98 -19.16 -15.21
C GLY A 566 4.74 -19.99 -15.38
N ILE A 567 4.62 -20.56 -16.57
CA ILE A 567 3.51 -21.40 -17.02
C ILE A 567 4.08 -22.76 -17.39
N TYR A 568 3.41 -23.83 -16.97
CA TYR A 568 3.85 -25.18 -17.27
C TYR A 568 2.69 -26.13 -17.45
N ASP A 569 2.86 -27.09 -18.35
CA ASP A 569 1.87 -28.12 -18.59
C ASP A 569 2.39 -29.48 -18.13
N PRO A 570 1.88 -30.04 -17.03
CA PRO A 570 2.25 -31.38 -16.57
C PRO A 570 2.00 -32.49 -17.58
N LEU A 571 1.08 -32.27 -18.53
CA LEU A 571 0.78 -33.22 -19.60
C LEU A 571 1.74 -33.09 -20.79
N ASN A 572 2.57 -32.05 -20.83
CA ASN A 572 3.47 -31.72 -21.94
C ASN A 572 2.74 -31.64 -23.31
N ILE A 573 1.48 -31.16 -23.29
CA ILE A 573 0.67 -30.93 -24.50
C ILE A 573 0.83 -29.48 -24.97
N ASN A 574 0.76 -28.55 -24.01
CA ASN A 574 0.93 -27.12 -24.24
C ASN A 574 2.39 -26.72 -23.97
N PRO A 575 2.93 -25.72 -24.70
CA PRO A 575 4.22 -25.13 -24.40
C PRO A 575 4.30 -24.62 -22.95
N SER A 576 5.44 -24.88 -22.31
CA SER A 576 5.79 -24.32 -21.00
C SER A 576 6.77 -23.14 -21.18
N GLN A 577 6.80 -22.24 -20.21
CA GLN A 577 7.71 -21.10 -20.19
C GLN A 577 8.03 -20.66 -18.76
N ILE A 578 9.32 -20.62 -18.44
CA ILE A 578 9.88 -19.83 -17.34
C ILE A 578 10.05 -18.41 -17.88
N PHE A 579 9.41 -17.43 -17.23
CA PHE A 579 9.55 -16.03 -17.63
C PHE A 579 10.83 -15.43 -17.03
N PRO A 580 11.34 -14.30 -17.56
CA PRO A 580 12.49 -13.63 -16.96
C PRO A 580 12.29 -13.42 -15.45
N LEU A 581 13.36 -13.54 -14.67
CA LEU A 581 13.25 -13.31 -13.23
C LEU A 581 12.93 -11.85 -12.94
N THR A 582 12.09 -11.61 -11.94
CA THR A 582 11.81 -10.27 -11.44
C THR A 582 12.27 -10.15 -10.00
N TYR A 583 12.81 -8.99 -9.64
CA TYR A 583 13.49 -8.75 -8.38
C TYR A 583 12.71 -7.71 -7.60
N SER A 584 12.57 -7.90 -6.30
CA SER A 584 11.95 -6.92 -5.41
C SER A 584 12.78 -6.64 -4.17
N ASN A 585 12.64 -5.42 -3.69
CA ASN A 585 13.24 -4.95 -2.45
C ASN A 585 12.53 -5.46 -1.19
N TYR A 586 11.37 -6.12 -1.30
CA TYR A 586 10.58 -6.62 -0.17
C TYR A 586 9.70 -7.80 -0.56
N GLY A 587 9.80 -8.88 0.22
CA GLY A 587 8.94 -10.05 0.11
C GLY A 587 9.17 -11.04 1.24
N ASN A 588 8.41 -12.14 1.17
CA ASN A 588 8.48 -13.25 2.11
C ASN A 588 9.13 -14.46 1.44
N VAL A 589 10.02 -15.13 2.16
CA VAL A 589 10.64 -16.40 1.74
C VAL A 589 10.07 -17.51 2.63
N PHE A 590 9.78 -18.66 2.04
CA PHE A 590 9.21 -19.83 2.72
C PHE A 590 10.13 -21.04 2.53
N GLU A 591 10.00 -22.04 3.40
CA GLU A 591 10.50 -23.38 3.09
C GLU A 591 9.65 -23.93 1.93
N LEU A 592 10.29 -24.19 0.79
CA LEU A 592 9.62 -24.66 -0.42
C LEU A 592 9.41 -26.19 -0.39
N PRO A 593 8.32 -26.70 -0.96
CA PRO A 593 8.00 -28.12 -0.94
C PRO A 593 9.04 -28.91 -1.73
N LYS A 594 9.48 -30.05 -1.20
CA LYS A 594 10.45 -30.94 -1.85
C LYS A 594 9.72 -32.07 -2.60
N PRO A 595 10.23 -32.53 -3.77
CA PRO A 595 9.66 -33.67 -4.46
C PRO A 595 9.57 -34.90 -3.56
N THR A 596 8.46 -35.63 -3.66
CA THR A 596 8.28 -36.85 -2.85
C THR A 596 8.80 -38.06 -3.65
N ASN A 597 9.64 -38.88 -3.04
CA ASN A 597 10.06 -40.17 -3.62
C ASN A 597 8.94 -41.21 -3.43
N VAL A 598 7.90 -41.15 -4.27
CA VAL A 598 6.82 -42.14 -4.30
C VAL A 598 7.20 -43.29 -5.23
N GLU A 599 6.94 -44.53 -4.82
CA GLU A 599 7.12 -45.71 -5.67
C GLU A 599 6.07 -45.71 -6.79
N LEU A 600 6.54 -45.80 -8.03
CA LEU A 600 5.70 -45.69 -9.22
C LEU A 600 4.78 -46.91 -9.33
N GLN A 601 3.53 -46.64 -9.71
CA GLN A 601 2.47 -47.62 -9.92
C GLN A 601 2.32 -47.90 -11.42
N LEU A 602 1.74 -49.04 -11.80
CA LEU A 602 1.35 -49.25 -13.19
C LEU A 602 0.20 -48.31 -13.60
N GLU A 603 0.06 -48.06 -14.89
CA GLU A 603 -0.85 -47.04 -15.43
C GLU A 603 -1.93 -47.59 -16.37
N GLY A 604 -3.19 -47.20 -16.16
CA GLY A 604 -4.30 -47.55 -17.05
C GLY A 604 -4.56 -49.06 -17.14
N TRP A 605 -4.96 -49.51 -18.34
CA TRP A 605 -5.29 -50.91 -18.59
C TRP A 605 -4.04 -51.77 -18.77
N GLN A 606 -3.84 -52.72 -17.86
CA GLN A 606 -2.68 -53.61 -17.81
C GLN A 606 -3.07 -55.03 -18.20
N ASN A 607 -2.43 -55.57 -19.23
CA ASN A 607 -2.66 -56.95 -19.65
C ASN A 607 -2.09 -57.92 -18.62
N VAL A 608 -2.94 -58.78 -18.04
CA VAL A 608 -2.54 -59.69 -16.96
C VAL A 608 -1.46 -60.69 -17.41
N ALA A 609 -1.42 -61.06 -18.69
CA ALA A 609 -0.37 -61.94 -19.21
C ALA A 609 1.05 -61.33 -19.14
N ASN A 610 1.14 -60.00 -19.00
CA ASN A 610 2.41 -59.28 -18.92
C ASN A 610 2.82 -58.90 -17.48
N LEU A 611 1.95 -59.13 -16.49
CA LEU A 611 2.18 -58.72 -15.11
C LEU A 611 3.00 -59.76 -14.34
N THR A 612 4.02 -59.28 -13.62
CA THR A 612 4.68 -60.06 -12.56
C THR A 612 3.83 -60.11 -11.29
N GLU A 613 4.10 -61.09 -10.43
CA GLU A 613 3.41 -61.19 -9.13
C GLU A 613 3.66 -59.96 -8.25
N PHE A 614 4.88 -59.38 -8.34
CA PHE A 614 5.23 -58.15 -7.64
C PHE A 614 4.42 -56.96 -8.13
N GLU A 615 4.36 -56.73 -9.44
CA GLU A 615 3.57 -55.63 -10.01
C GLU A 615 2.09 -55.76 -9.66
N ARG A 616 1.56 -56.99 -9.70
CA ARG A 616 0.16 -57.25 -9.38
C ARG A 616 -0.18 -56.95 -7.92
N SER A 617 0.72 -57.24 -6.98
CA SER A 617 0.50 -56.98 -5.54
C SER A 617 0.78 -55.53 -5.12
N ASN A 618 1.64 -54.80 -5.84
CA ASN A 618 2.04 -53.43 -5.47
C ASN A 618 1.36 -52.35 -6.31
N THR A 619 0.53 -52.73 -7.28
CA THR A 619 -0.31 -51.79 -8.05
C THR A 619 -1.64 -51.59 -7.33
N GLU A 620 -2.03 -50.33 -7.13
CA GLU A 620 -3.36 -49.93 -6.73
C GLU A 620 -4.33 -50.13 -7.92
N TRP A 621 -5.21 -51.11 -7.81
CA TRP A 621 -6.21 -51.42 -8.84
C TRP A 621 -7.54 -50.70 -8.56
N GLN A 622 -8.19 -50.21 -9.61
CA GLN A 622 -9.59 -49.79 -9.55
C GLN A 622 -10.47 -51.01 -9.31
N THR A 623 -11.53 -50.84 -8.51
CA THR A 623 -12.39 -51.95 -8.09
C THR A 623 -13.86 -51.69 -8.39
N MET A 624 -14.65 -52.75 -8.52
CA MET A 624 -16.12 -52.69 -8.53
C MET A 624 -16.72 -53.56 -7.44
N ILE A 625 -17.94 -53.22 -7.02
CA ILE A 625 -18.70 -54.07 -6.09
C ILE A 625 -19.27 -55.26 -6.86
N VAL A 626 -19.08 -56.45 -6.28
CA VAL A 626 -19.70 -57.70 -6.67
C VAL A 626 -20.10 -58.45 -5.42
N ASP A 627 -21.39 -58.75 -5.25
CA ASP A 627 -21.96 -59.43 -4.09
C ASP A 627 -21.59 -58.77 -2.75
N GLY A 628 -21.37 -57.45 -2.75
CA GLY A 628 -20.96 -56.67 -1.58
C GLY A 628 -19.46 -56.60 -1.31
N GLU A 629 -18.62 -57.25 -2.13
CA GLU A 629 -17.17 -57.21 -2.05
C GLU A 629 -16.56 -56.32 -3.15
N TRP A 630 -15.47 -55.62 -2.85
CA TRP A 630 -14.73 -54.81 -3.84
C TRP A 630 -13.67 -55.66 -4.51
N LEU A 631 -13.86 -55.97 -5.79
CA LEU A 631 -12.96 -56.81 -6.58
C LEU A 631 -12.29 -56.00 -7.69
N PRO A 632 -11.05 -56.34 -8.10
CA PRO A 632 -10.36 -55.66 -9.20
C PRO A 632 -11.19 -55.64 -10.47
N LEU A 633 -11.31 -54.45 -11.05
CA LEU A 633 -12.07 -54.23 -12.27
C LEU A 633 -11.23 -54.65 -13.47
N CYS A 634 -11.86 -55.35 -14.41
CA CYS A 634 -11.20 -55.87 -15.59
C CYS A 634 -12.01 -55.69 -16.88
N GLN A 635 -11.29 -55.68 -18.00
CA GLN A 635 -11.83 -55.61 -19.35
C GLN A 635 -11.42 -56.83 -20.18
N PHE A 636 -12.33 -57.35 -21.00
CA PHE A 636 -12.07 -58.48 -21.89
C PHE A 636 -13.00 -58.47 -23.10
N SER A 637 -12.57 -59.11 -24.19
CA SER A 637 -13.40 -59.34 -25.37
C SER A 637 -14.15 -60.67 -25.26
N TYR A 638 -15.41 -60.71 -25.67
CA TYR A 638 -16.22 -61.92 -25.73
C TYR A 638 -16.94 -62.01 -27.09
N THR A 639 -16.92 -63.20 -27.69
CA THR A 639 -17.65 -63.50 -28.93
C THR A 639 -18.79 -64.46 -28.61
N ASN A 640 -20.01 -64.05 -28.92
CA ASN A 640 -21.19 -64.86 -28.62
C ASN A 640 -21.43 -65.98 -29.66
N ALA A 641 -22.45 -66.81 -29.43
CA ALA A 641 -22.77 -67.93 -30.34
C ALA A 641 -23.19 -67.51 -31.76
N ASN A 642 -23.57 -66.24 -31.98
CA ASN A 642 -23.86 -65.67 -33.30
C ASN A 642 -22.61 -65.10 -34.00
N GLY A 643 -21.44 -65.16 -33.37
CA GLY A 643 -20.21 -64.57 -33.88
C GLY A 643 -20.13 -63.06 -33.68
N GLU A 644 -21.02 -62.47 -32.88
CA GLU A 644 -20.96 -61.05 -32.52
C GLU A 644 -19.93 -60.86 -31.42
N GLN A 645 -19.05 -59.87 -31.57
CA GLN A 645 -17.99 -59.57 -30.60
C GLN A 645 -18.28 -58.26 -29.87
N ALA A 646 -18.05 -58.25 -28.57
CA ALA A 646 -18.10 -57.06 -27.73
C ALA A 646 -17.04 -57.11 -26.63
N ASN A 647 -16.65 -55.93 -26.16
CA ASN A 647 -15.82 -55.78 -24.97
C ASN A 647 -16.72 -55.57 -23.76
N PHE A 648 -16.45 -56.35 -22.72
CA PHE A 648 -17.15 -56.29 -21.45
C PHE A 648 -16.24 -55.76 -20.36
N ILE A 649 -16.88 -55.14 -19.37
CA ILE A 649 -16.26 -54.78 -18.11
C ILE A 649 -16.85 -55.69 -17.05
N GLY A 650 -15.98 -56.23 -16.23
CA GLY A 650 -16.32 -57.19 -15.19
C GLY A 650 -15.36 -57.10 -14.03
N HIS A 651 -15.35 -58.16 -13.23
CA HIS A 651 -14.43 -58.32 -12.12
C HIS A 651 -13.48 -59.48 -12.37
N GLU A 652 -12.31 -59.39 -11.75
CA GLU A 652 -11.35 -60.47 -11.75
C GLU A 652 -11.85 -61.65 -10.90
N ASP A 653 -11.82 -62.85 -11.47
CA ASP A 653 -11.80 -64.12 -10.74
C ASP A 653 -10.34 -64.58 -10.70
N HIS A 654 -9.70 -64.22 -9.59
CA HIS A 654 -8.27 -64.44 -9.38
C HIS A 654 -7.91 -65.92 -9.36
N GLU A 655 -8.76 -66.77 -8.77
CA GLU A 655 -8.51 -68.22 -8.62
C GLU A 655 -8.48 -68.92 -9.98
N ASN A 656 -9.38 -68.52 -10.89
CA ASN A 656 -9.47 -69.10 -12.23
C ASN A 656 -8.68 -68.33 -13.28
N ASN A 657 -8.03 -67.22 -12.88
CA ASN A 657 -7.29 -66.32 -13.77
C ASN A 657 -8.13 -65.89 -14.99
N THR A 658 -9.35 -65.41 -14.72
CA THR A 658 -10.31 -64.95 -15.73
C THR A 658 -10.96 -63.64 -15.33
N CYS A 659 -11.45 -62.87 -16.30
CA CYS A 659 -12.34 -61.74 -16.09
C CYS A 659 -13.77 -62.13 -16.49
N ARG A 660 -14.77 -61.76 -15.69
CA ARG A 660 -16.19 -62.08 -15.99
C ARG A 660 -17.15 -60.99 -15.59
N THR A 661 -18.27 -60.93 -16.29
CA THR A 661 -19.39 -60.09 -15.85
C THR A 661 -20.00 -60.64 -14.56
N THR A 662 -20.72 -59.80 -13.82
CA THR A 662 -21.48 -60.20 -12.64
C THR A 662 -22.58 -61.20 -12.99
N ASN A 663 -23.05 -61.97 -12.00
CA ASN A 663 -24.09 -62.98 -12.19
C ASN A 663 -25.45 -62.38 -12.61
N GLU A 664 -25.62 -61.09 -12.35
CA GLU A 664 -26.79 -60.28 -12.65
C GLU A 664 -26.89 -59.94 -14.14
N MET A 665 -25.78 -60.00 -14.87
CA MET A 665 -25.67 -59.61 -16.28
C MET A 665 -25.47 -60.83 -17.18
N TYR A 666 -26.32 -60.96 -18.21
CA TYR A 666 -26.12 -61.95 -19.27
C TYR A 666 -26.39 -61.36 -20.65
N TRP A 667 -25.70 -61.86 -21.68
CA TRP A 667 -25.97 -61.53 -23.07
C TRP A 667 -27.05 -62.48 -23.62
N SER A 668 -28.18 -61.93 -24.06
CA SER A 668 -29.28 -62.72 -24.60
C SER A 668 -29.12 -62.96 -26.10
N VAL A 669 -28.84 -64.21 -26.48
CA VAL A 669 -28.53 -64.59 -27.86
C VAL A 669 -29.48 -65.70 -28.29
N ASN A 670 -30.32 -65.44 -29.30
CA ASN A 670 -31.36 -66.39 -29.77
C ASN A 670 -32.26 -66.93 -28.64
N GLY A 671 -32.50 -66.13 -27.60
CA GLY A 671 -33.28 -66.53 -26.42
C GLY A 671 -32.52 -67.38 -25.39
N GLN A 672 -31.25 -67.70 -25.62
CA GLN A 672 -30.35 -68.31 -24.65
C GLN A 672 -29.62 -67.25 -23.80
N ARG A 673 -29.20 -67.64 -22.59
CA ARG A 673 -28.39 -66.81 -21.69
C ARG A 673 -26.93 -67.20 -21.85
N GLU A 674 -26.10 -66.27 -22.27
CA GLU A 674 -24.65 -66.40 -22.24
C GLU A 674 -24.09 -65.48 -21.13
N LEU A 675 -23.18 -65.99 -20.31
CA LEU A 675 -22.47 -65.23 -19.28
C LEU A 675 -21.06 -64.92 -19.80
N PRO A 676 -20.77 -63.67 -20.22
CA PRO A 676 -19.46 -63.33 -20.73
C PRO A 676 -18.35 -63.59 -19.70
N VAL A 677 -17.36 -64.38 -20.10
CA VAL A 677 -16.12 -64.66 -19.37
C VAL A 677 -14.95 -64.69 -20.35
N SER A 678 -13.80 -64.19 -19.93
CA SER A 678 -12.58 -64.19 -20.73
C SER A 678 -11.99 -65.60 -20.87
N ALA A 679 -11.09 -65.79 -21.83
CA ALA A 679 -10.16 -66.91 -21.76
C ALA A 679 -9.18 -66.72 -20.58
N VAL A 680 -8.57 -67.81 -20.12
CA VAL A 680 -7.61 -67.78 -19.00
C VAL A 680 -6.43 -66.88 -19.36
N GLY A 681 -6.20 -65.85 -18.54
CA GLY A 681 -5.14 -64.84 -18.72
C GLY A 681 -5.38 -63.81 -19.83
N ASP A 682 -6.51 -63.87 -20.55
CA ASP A 682 -6.82 -62.98 -21.68
C ASP A 682 -7.75 -61.83 -21.25
N TYR A 683 -7.26 -60.97 -20.36
CA TYR A 683 -7.97 -59.80 -19.87
C TYR A 683 -7.01 -58.72 -19.39
N LEU A 684 -7.55 -57.51 -19.20
CA LEU A 684 -6.82 -56.36 -18.68
C LEU A 684 -7.37 -55.98 -17.30
N LEU A 685 -6.50 -55.64 -16.36
CA LEU A 685 -6.86 -55.00 -15.09
C LEU A 685 -6.69 -53.49 -15.20
N LEU A 686 -7.51 -52.71 -14.48
CA LEU A 686 -7.43 -51.26 -14.50
C LEU A 686 -6.66 -50.71 -13.29
N ALA A 687 -5.47 -50.17 -13.51
CA ALA A 687 -4.73 -49.49 -12.45
C ALA A 687 -5.37 -48.14 -12.10
N SER A 688 -5.12 -47.64 -10.88
CA SER A 688 -5.67 -46.37 -10.40
C SER A 688 -4.98 -45.14 -11.02
N LYS A 689 -3.73 -45.30 -11.46
CA LYS A 689 -2.90 -44.22 -12.03
C LYS A 689 -2.96 -44.21 -13.55
N GLY A 690 -2.66 -43.06 -14.15
CA GLY A 690 -2.46 -42.97 -15.59
C GLY A 690 -2.08 -41.59 -16.12
N ASP A 691 -1.38 -41.60 -17.25
CA ASP A 691 -0.93 -40.43 -18.01
C ASP A 691 -2.07 -39.48 -18.43
N LEU A 692 -3.24 -40.03 -18.75
CA LEU A 692 -4.44 -39.26 -19.11
C LEU A 692 -5.38 -39.17 -17.91
N VAL A 693 -5.18 -38.12 -17.10
CA VAL A 693 -6.09 -37.81 -15.98
C VAL A 693 -7.48 -37.48 -16.53
N GLY A 694 -8.48 -38.21 -16.06
CA GLY A 694 -9.86 -38.02 -16.51
C GLY A 694 -10.68 -39.29 -16.38
N SER A 695 -11.92 -39.23 -16.90
CA SER A 695 -12.83 -40.37 -16.87
C SER A 695 -12.25 -41.55 -17.64
N VAL A 696 -12.26 -42.73 -17.04
CA VAL A 696 -11.83 -43.96 -17.68
C VAL A 696 -12.81 -44.31 -18.79
N THR A 697 -12.28 -44.68 -19.95
CA THR A 697 -13.04 -45.07 -21.12
C THR A 697 -12.68 -46.49 -21.58
N TYR A 698 -13.59 -47.08 -22.34
CA TYR A 698 -13.33 -48.27 -23.15
C TYR A 698 -14.18 -48.26 -24.41
N THR A 699 -13.92 -49.16 -25.34
CA THR A 699 -14.70 -49.33 -26.57
C THR A 699 -15.58 -50.57 -26.45
N PRO A 700 -16.88 -50.48 -26.09
CA PRO A 700 -17.74 -51.65 -25.94
C PRO A 700 -17.93 -52.42 -27.26
N THR A 701 -18.11 -51.68 -28.36
CA THR A 701 -18.08 -52.20 -29.73
C THR A 701 -17.48 -51.15 -30.65
N VAL A 702 -16.99 -51.57 -31.82
CA VAL A 702 -16.47 -50.65 -32.85
C VAL A 702 -17.52 -49.60 -33.26
N ALA A 703 -18.81 -49.96 -33.31
CA ALA A 703 -19.89 -49.07 -33.71
C ALA A 703 -20.21 -47.98 -32.66
N LEU A 704 -20.00 -48.28 -31.38
CA LEU A 704 -20.24 -47.32 -30.29
C LEU A 704 -19.03 -46.40 -30.05
N GLY A 705 -17.85 -46.78 -30.52
CA GLY A 705 -16.62 -46.04 -30.25
C GLY A 705 -16.27 -46.03 -28.77
N GLU A 706 -15.46 -45.05 -28.37
CA GLU A 706 -15.03 -44.87 -26.99
C GLU A 706 -16.16 -44.33 -26.12
N GLN A 707 -16.38 -44.95 -24.96
CA GLN A 707 -17.46 -44.62 -24.04
C GLN A 707 -16.93 -44.55 -22.60
N THR A 708 -17.49 -43.65 -21.79
CA THR A 708 -17.09 -43.48 -20.39
C THR A 708 -17.58 -44.66 -19.54
N LEU A 709 -16.64 -45.29 -18.82
CA LEU A 709 -16.89 -46.41 -17.93
C LEU A 709 -17.77 -46.01 -16.73
N CYS A 710 -18.71 -46.88 -16.37
CA CYS A 710 -19.47 -46.79 -15.14
C CYS A 710 -19.74 -48.16 -14.55
N SER A 711 -19.92 -48.22 -13.23
CA SER A 711 -20.41 -49.42 -12.53
C SER A 711 -21.50 -49.05 -11.52
N LEU A 712 -22.17 -50.07 -11.00
CA LEU A 712 -23.13 -49.87 -9.92
C LEU A 712 -22.45 -50.04 -8.56
N ASN A 713 -22.77 -49.12 -7.64
CA ASN A 713 -22.39 -49.16 -6.23
C ASN A 713 -23.67 -49.03 -5.40
N LYS A 714 -24.45 -50.11 -5.38
CA LYS A 714 -25.71 -50.21 -4.61
C LYS A 714 -25.64 -51.40 -3.67
N GLY A 715 -25.11 -51.15 -2.46
CA GLY A 715 -24.99 -52.18 -1.44
C GLY A 715 -26.33 -52.88 -1.13
N GLY A 716 -26.29 -54.21 -1.02
CA GLY A 716 -27.45 -55.03 -0.65
C GLY A 716 -28.50 -55.21 -1.75
N THR A 717 -28.17 -54.92 -3.01
CA THR A 717 -29.06 -55.13 -4.15
C THR A 717 -28.45 -56.12 -5.14
N ALA A 718 -29.22 -57.05 -5.69
CA ALA A 718 -28.78 -57.99 -6.72
C ALA A 718 -28.74 -57.29 -8.10
N HIS A 719 -27.99 -56.20 -8.19
CA HIS A 719 -27.93 -55.32 -9.36
C HIS A 719 -26.49 -54.99 -9.78
N ASP A 720 -25.50 -55.76 -9.34
CA ASP A 720 -24.10 -55.44 -9.64
C ASP A 720 -23.80 -55.54 -11.14
N GLY A 721 -22.81 -54.78 -11.58
CA GLY A 721 -22.40 -54.77 -12.97
C GLY A 721 -21.73 -53.48 -13.41
N ALA A 722 -21.13 -53.54 -14.59
CA ALA A 722 -20.45 -52.42 -15.21
C ALA A 722 -20.88 -52.25 -16.66
N GLY A 723 -20.77 -51.02 -17.16
CA GLY A 723 -21.19 -50.63 -18.48
C GLY A 723 -20.59 -49.28 -18.86
N PHE A 724 -21.33 -48.53 -19.65
CA PHE A 724 -20.90 -47.22 -20.11
C PHE A 724 -22.01 -46.17 -19.96
N LEU A 725 -21.62 -44.91 -19.82
CA LEU A 725 -22.53 -43.78 -19.71
C LEU A 725 -23.04 -43.37 -21.11
N ALA A 726 -24.35 -43.45 -21.30
CA ALA A 726 -25.02 -42.96 -22.50
C ALA A 726 -26.49 -42.64 -22.18
N ASP A 727 -27.02 -41.58 -22.81
CA ASP A 727 -28.43 -41.16 -22.69
C ASP A 727 -28.91 -40.94 -21.23
N GLY A 728 -28.02 -40.44 -20.36
CA GLY A 728 -28.32 -40.27 -18.94
C GLY A 728 -28.45 -41.57 -18.15
N ARG A 729 -27.86 -42.66 -18.64
CA ARG A 729 -27.86 -43.98 -18.01
C ARG A 729 -26.47 -44.60 -17.99
N CYS A 730 -26.18 -45.39 -16.95
CA CYS A 730 -25.15 -46.42 -17.04
C CYS A 730 -25.80 -47.65 -17.68
N LYS A 731 -25.40 -48.00 -18.90
CA LYS A 731 -26.03 -49.06 -19.69
C LYS A 731 -24.99 -49.96 -20.35
N GLN A 732 -25.46 -51.08 -20.87
CA GLN A 732 -24.66 -52.00 -21.67
C GLN A 732 -25.10 -52.01 -23.13
N ILE A 733 -24.36 -52.74 -23.96
CA ILE A 733 -24.70 -52.98 -25.35
C ILE A 733 -26.07 -53.69 -25.49
N ASP A 734 -26.64 -53.64 -26.68
CA ASP A 734 -27.95 -54.23 -26.93
C ASP A 734 -28.00 -55.72 -26.56
N ASN A 735 -29.14 -56.12 -26.00
CA ASN A 735 -29.44 -57.49 -25.53
C ASN A 735 -28.64 -57.98 -24.31
N VAL A 736 -27.82 -57.14 -23.67
CA VAL A 736 -27.32 -57.42 -22.32
C VAL A 736 -28.42 -57.12 -21.32
N LYS A 737 -28.80 -58.15 -20.56
CA LYS A 737 -29.98 -58.16 -19.71
C LYS A 737 -29.63 -58.47 -18.28
N HIS A 738 -30.45 -57.91 -17.39
CA HIS A 738 -30.51 -58.33 -16.01
C HIS A 738 -31.15 -59.72 -15.90
N THR A 739 -30.88 -60.48 -14.84
CA THR A 739 -31.52 -61.78 -14.52
C THR A 739 -33.05 -61.80 -14.57
N ASN A 740 -33.72 -60.65 -14.42
CA ASN A 740 -35.17 -60.49 -14.51
C ASN A 740 -35.69 -60.31 -15.96
N GLY A 741 -34.79 -60.27 -16.96
CA GLY A 741 -35.10 -60.16 -18.38
C GLY A 741 -35.18 -58.73 -18.93
N ALA A 742 -35.06 -57.69 -18.10
CA ALA A 742 -34.96 -56.30 -18.54
C ALA A 742 -33.55 -56.01 -19.09
N ASN A 743 -33.40 -54.99 -19.95
CA ASN A 743 -32.08 -54.52 -20.37
C ASN A 743 -31.30 -53.97 -19.16
N TRP A 744 -30.00 -54.27 -19.09
CA TRP A 744 -29.14 -53.73 -18.04
C TRP A 744 -28.85 -52.25 -18.33
N ALA A 745 -29.67 -51.37 -17.76
CA ALA A 745 -29.58 -49.93 -17.95
C ALA A 745 -30.19 -49.15 -16.78
N TYR A 746 -29.37 -48.36 -16.10
CA TYR A 746 -29.74 -47.67 -14.86
C TYR A 746 -29.58 -46.16 -15.00
N ALA A 747 -30.59 -45.39 -14.58
CA ALA A 747 -30.58 -43.95 -14.74
C ALA A 747 -29.62 -43.27 -13.76
N THR A 748 -28.79 -42.35 -14.25
CA THR A 748 -27.72 -41.71 -13.46
C THR A 748 -28.24 -40.85 -12.31
N HIS A 749 -29.45 -40.32 -12.42
CA HIS A 749 -30.08 -39.50 -11.36
C HIS A 749 -30.56 -40.31 -10.13
N GLN A 750 -30.56 -41.66 -10.18
CA GLN A 750 -31.08 -42.50 -9.10
C GLN A 750 -30.04 -42.86 -8.03
N GLY A 751 -28.84 -42.27 -8.08
CA GLY A 751 -27.73 -42.57 -7.15
C GLY A 751 -27.16 -44.00 -7.33
N GLY A 752 -26.02 -44.27 -6.68
CA GLY A 752 -25.37 -45.59 -6.70
C GLY A 752 -24.77 -45.99 -8.05
N ILE A 753 -24.31 -45.02 -8.85
CA ILE A 753 -23.49 -45.24 -10.04
C ILE A 753 -22.11 -44.68 -9.74
N MET A 754 -21.08 -45.52 -9.86
CA MET A 754 -19.69 -45.13 -9.74
C MET A 754 -19.14 -44.83 -11.14
N GLN A 755 -18.43 -43.71 -11.25
CA GLN A 755 -17.64 -43.35 -12.42
C GLN A 755 -16.16 -43.45 -12.04
N TYR A 756 -15.35 -43.94 -12.95
CA TYR A 756 -13.94 -44.18 -12.72
C TYR A 756 -13.12 -43.07 -13.33
N ALA A 757 -12.08 -42.63 -12.62
CA ALA A 757 -11.12 -41.67 -13.12
C ALA A 757 -9.70 -42.12 -12.74
N LEU A 758 -8.74 -41.86 -13.62
CA LEU A 758 -7.32 -42.08 -13.33
C LEU A 758 -6.74 -40.88 -12.60
N ALA A 759 -5.85 -41.13 -11.63
CA ALA A 759 -5.06 -40.10 -10.99
C ALA A 759 -3.66 -40.02 -11.63
N SER A 760 -3.15 -38.81 -11.83
CA SER A 760 -1.74 -38.65 -12.20
C SER A 760 -0.85 -39.11 -11.05
N GLN A 761 0.24 -39.78 -11.38
CA GLN A 761 1.37 -40.00 -10.49
C GLN A 761 2.63 -39.27 -10.96
N LYS A 762 2.50 -38.40 -11.97
CA LYS A 762 3.61 -37.56 -12.39
C LYS A 762 4.02 -36.64 -11.25
N GLN A 763 5.30 -36.28 -11.24
CA GLN A 763 5.84 -35.26 -10.35
C GLN A 763 6.55 -34.22 -11.21
N CYS A 764 6.11 -32.97 -11.13
CA CYS A 764 6.81 -31.85 -11.76
C CYS A 764 7.65 -31.11 -10.73
N GLN A 765 8.75 -30.51 -11.13
CA GLN A 765 9.61 -29.75 -10.22
C GLN A 765 10.36 -28.62 -10.95
N LEU A 766 10.74 -27.60 -10.18
CA LEU A 766 11.75 -26.62 -10.57
C LEU A 766 13.10 -27.04 -10.00
N ASN A 767 14.12 -27.06 -10.86
CA ASN A 767 15.51 -27.26 -10.48
C ASN A 767 16.21 -25.91 -10.55
N VAL A 768 16.50 -25.32 -9.39
CA VAL A 768 17.18 -24.03 -9.26
C VAL A 768 18.65 -24.29 -9.00
N THR A 769 19.52 -23.92 -9.94
CA THR A 769 20.97 -24.13 -9.85
C THR A 769 21.67 -22.86 -9.42
N TYR A 770 22.42 -22.91 -8.33
CA TYR A 770 23.19 -21.79 -7.79
C TYR A 770 24.68 -21.83 -8.19
N ALA A 771 25.37 -20.72 -7.94
CA ALA A 771 26.81 -20.65 -8.10
C ALA A 771 27.52 -21.74 -7.27
N GLY A 772 28.37 -22.54 -7.91
CA GLY A 772 29.03 -23.69 -7.28
C GLY A 772 28.37 -25.04 -7.56
N GLY A 773 27.23 -25.06 -8.26
CA GLY A 773 26.57 -26.29 -8.73
C GLY A 773 25.62 -26.93 -7.73
N GLU A 774 25.27 -26.22 -6.65
CA GLU A 774 24.18 -26.61 -5.76
C GLU A 774 22.85 -26.49 -6.50
N VAL A 775 21.99 -27.51 -6.34
CA VAL A 775 20.67 -27.57 -6.97
C VAL A 775 19.61 -27.71 -5.89
N GLU A 776 18.66 -26.79 -5.86
CA GLU A 776 17.45 -26.89 -5.07
C GLU A 776 16.31 -27.43 -5.94
N GLU A 777 15.69 -28.53 -5.51
CA GLU A 777 14.55 -29.15 -6.18
C GLU A 777 13.25 -28.75 -5.48
N ILE A 778 12.36 -28.06 -6.19
CA ILE A 778 11.11 -27.52 -5.67
C ILE A 778 9.94 -28.23 -6.35
N ALA A 779 9.11 -28.92 -5.58
CA ALA A 779 7.96 -29.65 -6.08
C ALA A 779 6.87 -28.72 -6.63
N LEU A 780 6.29 -29.13 -7.77
CA LEU A 780 5.10 -28.59 -8.39
C LEU A 780 4.08 -29.71 -8.62
N ALA A 781 2.82 -29.37 -8.88
CA ALA A 781 1.78 -30.34 -9.19
C ALA A 781 2.06 -31.11 -10.49
N GLY A 782 2.06 -32.45 -10.42
CA GLY A 782 2.16 -33.30 -11.60
C GLY A 782 0.87 -33.49 -12.39
N ALA A 783 -0.17 -32.71 -12.09
CA ALA A 783 -1.42 -32.69 -12.83
C ALA A 783 -1.88 -31.24 -13.03
N ARG A 784 -2.60 -30.98 -14.12
CA ARG A 784 -3.24 -29.68 -14.32
C ARG A 784 -4.26 -29.44 -13.21
N HIS A 785 -4.27 -28.25 -12.63
CA HIS A 785 -5.34 -27.82 -11.71
C HIS A 785 -6.68 -27.60 -12.43
N GLY A 786 -6.66 -27.30 -13.74
CA GLY A 786 -7.84 -27.20 -14.59
C GLY A 786 -7.65 -27.97 -15.89
N ALA A 787 -8.67 -28.71 -16.34
CA ALA A 787 -8.53 -29.64 -17.46
C ALA A 787 -8.11 -28.98 -18.80
N ASP A 788 -8.50 -27.73 -19.01
CA ASP A 788 -8.39 -26.97 -20.26
C ASP A 788 -7.22 -25.98 -20.31
N GLN A 789 -6.37 -25.97 -19.28
CA GLN A 789 -5.30 -24.97 -19.15
C GLN A 789 -4.06 -25.53 -18.47
N SER A 790 -2.91 -24.98 -18.85
CA SER A 790 -1.64 -25.19 -18.18
C SER A 790 -1.68 -24.58 -16.77
N ASN A 791 -0.82 -25.07 -15.88
CA ASN A 791 -0.61 -24.49 -14.57
C ASN A 791 0.27 -23.25 -14.67
N LYS A 792 0.28 -22.43 -13.60
CA LYS A 792 1.30 -21.41 -13.37
C LYS A 792 2.02 -21.70 -12.07
N PHE A 793 3.31 -21.37 -12.00
CA PHE A 793 4.10 -21.40 -10.78
C PHE A 793 4.59 -19.99 -10.41
N HIS A 794 4.79 -19.80 -9.12
CA HIS A 794 5.15 -18.53 -8.51
C HIS A 794 5.77 -18.76 -7.13
N LEU A 795 7.04 -18.37 -6.96
CA LEU A 795 7.77 -18.52 -5.69
C LEU A 795 8.79 -17.41 -5.52
N ASN A 796 9.15 -17.13 -4.26
CA ASN A 796 10.22 -16.21 -3.90
C ASN A 796 11.46 -17.00 -3.47
N LEU A 797 12.58 -16.70 -4.12
CA LEU A 797 13.92 -17.08 -3.67
C LEU A 797 14.55 -15.93 -2.88
N ASP A 798 15.46 -16.26 -1.95
CA ASP A 798 16.27 -15.26 -1.25
C ASP A 798 17.21 -14.55 -2.23
N ALA A 799 17.10 -13.23 -2.35
CA ALA A 799 17.90 -12.45 -3.30
C ALA A 799 19.40 -12.39 -2.95
N SER A 800 19.80 -12.79 -1.74
CA SER A 800 21.22 -12.92 -1.38
C SER A 800 21.91 -14.07 -2.11
N GLN A 801 21.14 -15.01 -2.70
CA GLN A 801 21.65 -16.12 -3.48
C GLN A 801 21.07 -16.08 -4.89
N HIS A 802 21.86 -15.60 -5.84
CA HIS A 802 21.42 -15.47 -7.23
C HIS A 802 21.52 -16.82 -7.97
N PRO A 803 20.43 -17.30 -8.61
CA PRO A 803 20.46 -18.52 -9.40
C PRO A 803 21.16 -18.31 -10.75
N THR A 804 21.85 -19.33 -11.22
CA THR A 804 22.54 -19.34 -12.53
C THR A 804 21.72 -20.01 -13.63
N ASN A 805 20.86 -20.96 -13.27
CA ASN A 805 19.93 -21.62 -14.17
C ASN A 805 18.68 -22.04 -13.41
N ILE A 806 17.52 -21.99 -14.06
CA ILE A 806 16.29 -22.60 -13.58
C ILE A 806 15.75 -23.49 -14.69
N ALA A 807 15.43 -24.75 -14.38
CA ALA A 807 14.76 -25.66 -15.30
C ALA A 807 13.47 -26.17 -14.69
N ILE A 808 12.45 -26.38 -15.52
CA ILE A 808 11.21 -27.06 -15.12
C ILE A 808 11.13 -28.40 -15.82
N GLU A 809 10.92 -29.45 -15.04
CA GLU A 809 10.85 -30.82 -15.53
C GLU A 809 9.71 -31.59 -14.89
N CYS A 810 9.23 -32.62 -15.58
CA CYS A 810 8.25 -33.56 -15.07
C CYS A 810 8.73 -34.99 -15.27
N ARG A 811 8.65 -35.77 -14.19
CA ARG A 811 8.90 -37.21 -14.17
C ARG A 811 7.58 -37.96 -14.29
N ASP A 812 7.51 -38.93 -15.19
CA ASP A 812 6.32 -39.76 -15.39
C ASP A 812 6.32 -41.07 -14.57
N GLY A 813 5.25 -41.85 -14.72
CA GLY A 813 5.04 -43.16 -14.09
C GLY A 813 6.09 -44.23 -14.45
N SER A 814 6.88 -44.02 -15.50
CA SER A 814 7.98 -44.91 -15.90
C SER A 814 9.34 -44.47 -15.32
N GLY A 815 9.38 -43.27 -14.74
CA GLY A 815 10.59 -42.63 -14.25
C GLY A 815 11.33 -41.80 -15.31
N GLU A 816 10.79 -41.69 -16.53
CA GLU A 816 11.34 -40.83 -17.59
C GLU A 816 11.15 -39.37 -17.22
N ILE A 817 12.19 -38.55 -17.44
CA ILE A 817 12.21 -37.12 -17.14
C ILE A 817 12.05 -36.34 -18.44
N SER A 818 11.06 -35.45 -18.46
CA SER A 818 10.84 -34.49 -19.53
C SER A 818 11.18 -33.08 -19.04
N VAL A 819 12.19 -32.45 -19.64
CA VAL A 819 12.47 -31.02 -19.40
C VAL A 819 11.52 -30.20 -20.25
N LEU A 820 10.65 -29.42 -19.60
CA LEU A 820 9.61 -28.64 -20.26
C LEU A 820 10.10 -27.25 -20.70
N ASP A 821 10.97 -26.62 -19.91
CA ASP A 821 11.67 -25.38 -20.26
C ASP A 821 12.93 -25.18 -19.38
N SER A 822 13.87 -24.35 -19.84
CA SER A 822 15.04 -23.96 -19.05
C SER A 822 15.47 -22.53 -19.37
N LEU A 823 15.87 -21.80 -18.34
CA LEU A 823 16.29 -20.41 -18.39
C LEU A 823 17.67 -20.27 -17.73
N ASP A 824 18.67 -19.89 -18.52
CA ASP A 824 19.93 -19.39 -17.99
C ASP A 824 19.74 -17.95 -17.48
N VAL A 825 20.24 -17.68 -16.28
CA VAL A 825 19.98 -16.43 -15.56
C VAL A 825 21.30 -15.70 -15.34
N ALA A 826 21.33 -14.43 -15.78
CA ALA A 826 22.40 -13.50 -15.47
C ALA A 826 21.96 -12.50 -14.38
N PRO A 827 22.89 -11.93 -13.60
CA PRO A 827 22.59 -10.82 -12.70
C PRO A 827 21.94 -9.65 -13.46
N SER A 828 20.99 -8.97 -12.81
CA SER A 828 20.24 -7.87 -13.39
C SER A 828 20.75 -6.51 -12.89
N GLU A 829 21.24 -5.66 -13.80
CA GLU A 829 21.62 -4.27 -13.46
C GLU A 829 20.43 -3.48 -12.89
N ALA A 830 19.20 -3.78 -13.32
CA ALA A 830 18.00 -3.14 -12.79
C ALA A 830 17.75 -3.50 -11.32
N ALA A 831 18.16 -4.70 -10.88
CA ALA A 831 18.05 -5.11 -9.48
C ALA A 831 19.00 -4.30 -8.58
N GLU A 832 20.17 -3.91 -9.08
CA GLU A 832 21.12 -3.05 -8.35
C GLU A 832 20.60 -1.62 -8.16
N GLN A 833 19.63 -1.19 -8.99
CA GLN A 833 19.02 0.13 -8.94
C GLN A 833 17.77 0.22 -8.06
N LEU A 834 17.25 -0.92 -7.58
CA LEU A 834 16.10 -0.93 -6.68
C LEU A 834 16.45 -0.15 -5.40
N SER A 835 15.73 0.94 -5.15
CA SER A 835 15.73 1.55 -3.82
C SER A 835 15.12 0.59 -2.81
N GLY A 836 15.53 0.65 -1.53
CA GLY A 836 14.86 -0.10 -0.47
C GLY A 836 13.36 0.22 -0.37
N PRO A 837 12.56 -0.64 0.28
CA PRO A 837 11.12 -0.41 0.42
C PRO A 837 10.87 0.85 1.25
N VAL A 838 9.80 1.57 0.91
CA VAL A 838 9.35 2.72 1.70
C VAL A 838 8.38 2.22 2.77
N ILE A 839 8.77 2.37 4.03
CA ILE A 839 7.96 1.98 5.19
C ILE A 839 7.53 3.25 5.93
N ILE A 840 6.22 3.40 6.13
CA ILE A 840 5.58 4.54 6.79
C ILE A 840 4.73 4.03 7.97
N GLY A 841 4.75 4.76 9.09
CA GLY A 841 3.97 4.44 10.29
C GLY A 841 4.78 3.70 11.37
N GLN A 842 4.16 3.53 12.54
CA GLN A 842 4.80 2.98 13.75
C GLN A 842 6.16 3.64 14.05
N GLU A 843 7.19 2.86 14.38
CA GLU A 843 8.55 3.32 14.66
C GLU A 843 9.23 3.99 13.45
N HIS A 844 8.79 3.72 12.22
CA HIS A 844 9.35 4.33 11.02
C HIS A 844 8.85 5.76 10.79
N GLY A 845 7.70 6.13 11.39
CA GLY A 845 7.10 7.45 11.25
C GLY A 845 6.98 7.87 9.77
N TYR A 846 7.62 9.00 9.44
CA TYR A 846 7.73 9.51 8.06
C TYR A 846 9.19 9.65 7.62
N GLU A 847 10.14 8.93 8.24
CA GLU A 847 11.57 9.11 7.99
C GLU A 847 11.94 8.91 6.52
N ALA A 848 11.30 7.94 5.84
CA ALA A 848 11.54 7.70 4.41
C ALA A 848 11.17 8.90 3.52
N ALA A 849 10.22 9.73 3.94
CA ALA A 849 9.75 10.91 3.20
C ALA A 849 10.54 12.19 3.52
N LYS A 850 11.29 12.20 4.63
CA LYS A 850 12.08 13.36 5.05
C LYS A 850 13.22 13.63 4.08
N SER A 851 13.62 14.89 4.05
CA SER A 851 14.71 15.41 3.23
C SER A 851 15.69 16.12 4.15
N ASP A 852 16.97 15.92 3.90
CA ASP A 852 18.03 16.68 4.57
C ASP A 852 18.33 18.01 3.86
N LEU A 853 17.62 18.31 2.76
CA LEU A 853 17.77 19.59 2.07
C LEU A 853 17.32 20.76 2.98
N PRO A 854 18.12 21.85 3.04
CA PRO A 854 17.67 23.08 3.68
C PRO A 854 16.37 23.59 3.06
N THR A 855 15.58 24.34 3.81
CA THR A 855 14.33 24.94 3.33
C THR A 855 14.59 26.25 2.60
N GLY A 856 14.04 26.42 1.40
CA GLY A 856 14.15 27.68 0.67
C GLY A 856 15.55 27.96 0.11
N TRP A 857 15.94 29.23 0.13
CA TRP A 857 17.27 29.67 -0.30
C TRP A 857 18.32 29.29 0.75
N PHE A 858 19.43 28.70 0.32
CA PHE A 858 20.52 28.32 1.22
C PHE A 858 21.89 28.46 0.57
N GLU A 859 22.87 28.91 1.35
CA GLU A 859 24.25 29.08 0.89
C GLU A 859 24.89 27.75 0.50
N HIS A 860 25.68 27.77 -0.57
CA HIS A 860 26.53 26.63 -0.92
C HIS A 860 27.54 26.34 0.19
N THR A 861 27.80 25.05 0.44
CA THR A 861 28.83 24.59 1.37
C THR A 861 29.78 23.63 0.65
N GLU A 862 31.02 23.52 1.12
CA GLU A 862 32.04 22.66 0.48
C GLU A 862 31.63 21.18 0.36
N ASN A 863 30.70 20.72 1.21
CA ASN A 863 30.20 19.35 1.20
C ASN A 863 28.92 19.16 0.38
N PHE A 864 28.35 20.23 -0.19
CA PHE A 864 27.11 20.16 -0.94
C PHE A 864 27.39 19.88 -2.42
N ASP A 865 27.09 18.65 -2.85
CA ASP A 865 27.11 18.25 -4.25
C ASP A 865 25.73 17.72 -4.67
N PRO A 866 25.03 18.38 -5.63
CA PRO A 866 23.74 17.90 -6.09
C PRO A 866 23.80 16.52 -6.77
N ALA A 867 24.96 16.10 -7.29
CA ALA A 867 25.15 14.77 -7.87
C ALA A 867 25.15 13.66 -6.81
N ALA A 868 25.55 13.97 -5.58
CA ALA A 868 25.54 13.06 -4.43
C ALA A 868 24.15 12.92 -3.78
N LEU A 869 23.18 13.76 -4.13
CA LEU A 869 21.82 13.70 -3.59
C LEU A 869 21.05 12.49 -4.14
N LYS A 870 20.21 11.91 -3.28
CA LYS A 870 19.19 10.94 -3.71
C LYS A 870 18.27 11.59 -4.77
N LYS A 871 17.82 10.81 -5.76
CA LYS A 871 16.94 11.28 -6.85
C LYS A 871 15.76 12.13 -6.34
N ALA A 872 15.12 11.70 -5.25
CA ALA A 872 13.96 12.37 -4.67
C ALA A 872 14.25 13.71 -3.97
N ASP A 873 15.48 13.92 -3.49
CA ASP A 873 15.88 15.22 -2.94
C ASP A 873 16.36 16.14 -4.06
N ARG A 874 17.12 15.60 -5.01
CA ARG A 874 17.55 16.33 -6.19
C ARG A 874 16.38 16.93 -6.99
N SER A 875 15.24 16.25 -7.05
CA SER A 875 14.03 16.77 -7.70
C SER A 875 13.35 17.93 -6.96
N LYS A 876 13.73 18.21 -5.70
CA LYS A 876 13.23 19.35 -4.91
C LYS A 876 14.05 20.62 -5.13
N LEU A 877 15.23 20.53 -5.75
CA LEU A 877 16.00 21.71 -6.13
C LEU A 877 15.34 22.42 -7.32
N ALA A 878 15.21 23.75 -7.22
CA ALA A 878 14.64 24.53 -8.30
C ALA A 878 15.56 24.51 -9.53
N THR A 879 14.96 24.35 -10.70
CA THR A 879 15.65 24.44 -12.00
C THR A 879 15.00 25.52 -12.86
N LEU A 880 15.73 26.04 -13.84
CA LEU A 880 15.20 26.90 -14.89
C LEU A 880 15.42 26.26 -16.26
N LEU A 881 14.70 26.71 -17.29
CA LEU A 881 14.85 26.17 -18.65
C LEU A 881 15.90 27.00 -19.43
N LYS A 882 16.88 26.31 -20.02
CA LYS A 882 17.93 26.88 -20.88
C LYS A 882 18.15 25.95 -22.08
N GLY A 883 17.65 26.29 -23.25
CA GLY A 883 17.59 25.30 -24.34
C GLY A 883 16.70 24.13 -23.94
N ASP A 884 17.22 22.93 -24.17
CA ASP A 884 16.63 21.67 -23.69
C ASP A 884 17.15 21.27 -22.28
N GLU A 885 18.05 22.06 -21.68
CA GLU A 885 18.64 21.80 -20.37
C GLU A 885 17.83 22.41 -19.23
N ARG A 886 17.95 21.80 -18.04
CA ARG A 886 17.34 22.27 -16.79
C ARG A 886 18.37 22.46 -15.68
N PRO A 887 19.31 23.43 -15.81
CA PRO A 887 20.29 23.67 -14.77
C PRO A 887 19.64 24.19 -13.49
N TYR A 888 20.31 23.97 -12.36
CA TYR A 888 19.85 24.43 -11.05
C TYR A 888 19.84 25.94 -10.99
N LEU A 889 18.74 26.50 -10.47
CA LEU A 889 18.58 27.93 -10.27
C LEU A 889 19.34 28.37 -9.02
N CYS A 890 19.97 29.54 -9.09
CA CYS A 890 20.77 30.10 -8.00
C CYS A 890 20.61 31.63 -7.92
N ARG A 891 21.04 32.20 -6.79
CA ARG A 891 21.17 33.65 -6.59
C ARG A 891 22.48 33.99 -5.90
N PHE A 892 22.98 35.21 -6.09
CA PHE A 892 24.19 35.68 -5.41
C PHE A 892 24.26 37.21 -5.36
N PRO A 893 24.95 37.79 -4.36
CA PRO A 893 25.21 39.22 -4.31
C PRO A 893 26.32 39.65 -5.29
N MET A 894 26.11 40.76 -6.00
CA MET A 894 27.08 41.39 -6.89
C MET A 894 27.10 42.91 -6.67
N GLN A 895 28.28 43.54 -6.72
CA GLN A 895 28.40 45.00 -6.72
C GLN A 895 27.98 45.57 -8.08
N VAL A 896 26.93 46.37 -8.11
CA VAL A 896 26.36 47.02 -9.29
C VAL A 896 26.10 48.49 -8.96
N SER A 897 26.69 49.42 -9.72
CA SER A 897 26.54 50.88 -9.50
C SER A 897 26.86 51.32 -8.05
N ASN A 898 27.89 50.74 -7.43
CA ASN A 898 28.29 50.92 -6.01
C ASN A 898 27.25 50.47 -4.96
N THR A 899 26.29 49.62 -5.35
CA THR A 899 25.34 48.98 -4.43
C THR A 899 25.40 47.47 -4.58
N THR A 900 25.31 46.73 -3.47
CA THR A 900 25.18 45.27 -3.53
C THR A 900 23.77 44.92 -3.98
N LYS A 901 23.65 44.21 -5.10
CA LYS A 901 22.38 43.71 -5.63
C LYS A 901 22.39 42.19 -5.69
N VAL A 902 21.25 41.55 -5.47
CA VAL A 902 21.11 40.10 -5.62
C VAL A 902 20.71 39.81 -7.05
N LEU A 903 21.53 39.04 -7.75
CA LEU A 903 21.26 38.61 -9.12
C LEU A 903 20.90 37.12 -9.15
N HIS A 904 20.08 36.73 -10.11
CA HIS A 904 19.65 35.36 -10.33
C HIS A 904 20.31 34.76 -11.57
N GLY A 905 20.60 33.47 -11.52
CA GLY A 905 21.24 32.75 -12.60
C GLY A 905 20.98 31.24 -12.51
N TYR A 906 21.86 30.48 -13.13
CA TYR A 906 21.92 29.03 -12.98
C TYR A 906 23.33 28.57 -12.64
N VAL A 907 23.43 27.38 -12.06
CA VAL A 907 24.70 26.82 -11.61
C VAL A 907 25.40 26.09 -12.76
N GLU A 908 26.67 26.41 -12.96
CA GLU A 908 27.60 25.64 -13.79
C GLU A 908 28.71 25.05 -12.92
N GLU A 909 29.14 23.82 -13.22
CA GLU A 909 30.33 23.22 -12.63
C GLU A 909 31.55 23.60 -13.48
N VAL A 910 32.43 24.44 -12.95
CA VAL A 910 33.60 24.96 -13.69
C VAL A 910 34.80 24.01 -13.62
N SER A 911 34.90 23.25 -12.54
CA SER A 911 35.78 22.10 -12.37
C SER A 911 35.21 21.21 -11.27
N SER A 912 35.72 19.97 -11.11
CA SER A 912 35.15 19.00 -10.17
C SER A 912 34.96 19.58 -8.76
N GLY A 913 33.70 19.66 -8.30
CA GLY A 913 33.34 20.21 -6.98
C GLY A 913 33.46 21.74 -6.86
N GLN A 914 33.70 22.45 -7.95
CA GLN A 914 33.71 23.91 -8.03
C GLN A 914 32.53 24.37 -8.87
N PHE A 915 31.56 24.97 -8.20
CA PHE A 915 30.33 25.47 -8.80
C PHE A 915 30.36 27.00 -8.88
N GLN A 916 29.72 27.55 -9.90
CA GLN A 916 29.57 28.98 -10.08
C GLN A 916 28.14 29.27 -10.53
N CYS A 917 27.46 30.19 -9.83
CA CYS A 917 26.22 30.78 -10.31
C CYS A 917 26.52 31.80 -11.42
N THR A 918 25.87 31.65 -12.57
CA THR A 918 26.13 32.41 -13.80
C THR A 918 24.85 32.83 -14.53
N GLY A 919 24.90 33.96 -15.23
CA GLY A 919 23.89 34.36 -16.21
C GLY A 919 24.18 33.84 -17.63
N GLY A 920 25.21 33.03 -17.83
CA GLY A 920 25.67 32.55 -19.14
C GLY A 920 26.37 33.60 -19.99
N SER A 921 26.56 33.31 -21.27
CA SER A 921 27.24 34.21 -22.22
C SER A 921 26.38 35.38 -22.70
N GLU A 922 25.07 35.27 -22.54
CA GLU A 922 24.11 36.19 -23.16
C GLU A 922 23.56 37.25 -22.21
N ILE A 923 23.82 37.15 -20.89
CA ILE A 923 23.31 38.06 -19.87
C ILE A 923 24.48 38.79 -19.21
N THR A 924 24.48 40.12 -19.26
CA THR A 924 25.52 40.98 -18.69
C THR A 924 24.93 42.03 -17.77
N VAL A 925 25.75 42.55 -16.87
CA VAL A 925 25.48 43.77 -16.09
C VAL A 925 26.20 44.93 -16.75
N ARG A 926 25.52 46.06 -16.89
CA ARG A 926 26.05 47.31 -17.45
C ARG A 926 25.90 48.44 -16.45
N ASP A 927 27.02 48.92 -15.91
CA ASP A 927 27.07 50.03 -14.98
C ASP A 927 28.27 50.96 -15.24
N ASP A 928 28.61 51.81 -14.27
CA ASP A 928 29.73 52.74 -14.31
C ASP A 928 31.11 52.06 -14.45
N GLN A 929 31.19 50.75 -14.19
CA GLN A 929 32.39 49.92 -14.38
C GLN A 929 32.46 49.25 -15.76
N GLY A 930 31.45 49.46 -16.62
CA GLY A 930 31.35 48.88 -17.96
C GLY A 930 30.42 47.66 -18.04
N GLU A 931 30.53 46.92 -19.13
CA GLU A 931 29.77 45.68 -19.34
C GLU A 931 30.54 44.48 -18.76
N ARG A 932 29.94 43.78 -17.82
CA ARG A 932 30.54 42.66 -17.06
C ARG A 932 29.63 41.44 -17.11
N PRO A 933 30.16 40.22 -17.14
CA PRO A 933 29.34 39.01 -17.08
C PRO A 933 28.66 38.86 -15.71
N VAL A 934 27.47 38.25 -15.69
CA VAL A 934 26.78 37.89 -14.45
C VAL A 934 27.42 36.62 -13.89
N LEU A 935 28.36 36.76 -12.96
CA LEU A 935 29.12 35.65 -12.36
C LEU A 935 29.33 35.85 -10.87
N SER A 936 29.03 34.81 -10.08
CA SER A 936 29.40 34.71 -8.66
C SER A 936 30.89 34.38 -8.48
N GLN A 937 31.41 34.54 -7.27
CA GLN A 937 32.66 33.87 -6.90
C GLN A 937 32.41 32.35 -6.79
N ILE A 938 33.42 31.54 -7.09
CA ILE A 938 33.31 30.07 -7.02
C ILE A 938 32.82 29.67 -5.63
N ASN A 939 31.81 28.80 -5.59
CA ASN A 939 31.20 28.27 -4.36
C ASN A 939 30.61 29.35 -3.41
N GLN A 940 30.42 30.58 -3.87
CA GLN A 940 29.81 31.68 -3.09
C GLN A 940 28.52 32.15 -3.75
N PHE A 941 27.47 31.34 -3.61
CA PHE A 941 26.12 31.63 -4.07
C PHE A 941 25.11 30.80 -3.25
N GLU A 942 23.83 31.06 -3.44
CA GLU A 942 22.75 30.31 -2.82
C GLU A 942 22.02 29.42 -3.83
N TRP A 943 21.70 28.22 -3.39
CA TRP A 943 20.81 27.28 -4.05
C TRP A 943 19.37 27.54 -3.62
N LEU A 944 18.40 27.03 -4.40
CA LEU A 944 17.00 27.04 -4.00
C LEU A 944 16.46 25.61 -3.86
N SER A 945 16.11 25.24 -2.63
CA SER A 945 15.24 24.10 -2.34
C SER A 945 13.79 24.57 -2.31
N LEU A 946 12.93 23.87 -3.04
CA LEU A 946 11.49 24.13 -3.04
C LEU A 946 10.78 23.47 -1.85
N LEU A 947 11.50 22.85 -0.91
CA LEU A 947 10.92 22.26 0.30
C LEU A 947 10.64 23.33 1.35
N ASN A 948 9.37 23.55 1.73
CA ASN A 948 9.02 24.39 2.88
C ASN A 948 7.62 24.07 3.42
N PHE A 949 7.56 23.28 4.51
CA PHE A 949 6.32 22.81 5.13
C PHE A 949 5.42 23.94 5.68
N GLU A 950 6.00 25.06 6.13
CA GLU A 950 5.25 26.20 6.66
C GLU A 950 4.60 27.06 5.55
N SER A 951 5.26 27.09 4.39
CA SER A 951 4.93 27.93 3.24
C SER A 951 4.45 27.15 2.02
N VAL A 952 4.01 25.89 2.17
CA VAL A 952 3.48 25.06 1.06
C VAL A 952 2.49 25.86 0.20
N GLY A 953 2.70 25.85 -1.11
CA GLY A 953 1.90 26.57 -2.10
C GLY A 953 2.22 28.06 -2.25
N GLN A 954 2.85 28.69 -1.24
CA GLN A 954 3.24 30.10 -1.32
C GLN A 954 4.31 30.29 -2.41
N ARG A 955 4.26 31.45 -3.05
CA ARG A 955 5.24 31.83 -4.07
C ARG A 955 6.60 32.08 -3.43
N VAL A 956 7.63 31.52 -4.03
CA VAL A 956 9.02 31.74 -3.60
C VAL A 956 9.36 33.22 -3.83
N LYS A 957 9.93 33.87 -2.81
CA LYS A 957 10.42 35.25 -2.93
C LYS A 957 11.80 35.27 -3.59
N ALA A 958 12.03 36.27 -4.44
CA ALA A 958 13.28 36.36 -5.19
C ALA A 958 14.46 36.73 -4.30
N THR A 959 14.22 37.58 -3.29
CA THR A 959 15.21 38.05 -2.32
C THR A 959 14.56 38.17 -0.95
N ASP A 960 15.33 38.12 0.13
CA ASP A 960 14.78 38.20 1.49
C ASP A 960 14.24 39.59 1.84
N ASN A 961 14.71 40.62 1.14
CA ASN A 961 14.39 42.03 1.38
C ASN A 961 13.29 42.59 0.47
N ASN A 962 12.66 41.76 -0.37
CA ASN A 962 11.57 42.21 -1.23
C ASN A 962 10.39 41.23 -1.22
N ASP A 963 9.18 41.75 -1.36
CA ASP A 963 7.96 40.94 -1.45
C ASP A 963 7.70 40.40 -2.87
N LYS A 964 8.64 40.56 -3.80
CA LYS A 964 8.47 40.18 -5.20
C LYS A 964 8.75 38.68 -5.38
N ASN A 965 7.90 38.05 -6.17
CA ASN A 965 7.97 36.62 -6.41
C ASN A 965 9.05 36.29 -7.45
N LEU A 966 9.77 35.20 -7.22
CA LEU A 966 10.74 34.62 -8.14
C LEU A 966 10.05 34.16 -9.43
N CYS A 967 10.67 34.46 -10.57
CA CYS A 967 10.22 34.00 -11.87
C CYS A 967 11.38 33.51 -12.75
N SER A 968 11.07 32.64 -13.71
CA SER A 968 12.01 32.23 -14.76
C SER A 968 11.31 32.08 -16.11
N LEU A 969 12.08 32.08 -17.18
CA LEU A 969 11.54 31.85 -18.53
C LEU A 969 11.17 30.38 -18.73
N THR A 970 10.01 30.14 -19.33
CA THR A 970 9.45 28.80 -19.52
C THR A 970 9.52 28.29 -20.96
N ALA A 971 9.97 29.13 -21.89
CA ALA A 971 9.97 28.81 -23.32
C ALA A 971 11.31 28.33 -23.88
N GLY A 972 12.40 28.26 -23.09
CA GLY A 972 13.63 27.51 -23.40
C GLY A 972 14.41 27.81 -24.68
N ASN A 973 13.90 28.66 -25.57
CA ASN A 973 14.51 28.96 -26.87
C ASN A 973 15.73 29.89 -26.70
N GLU A 974 15.94 30.88 -27.59
CA GLU A 974 17.05 31.85 -27.52
C GLU A 974 17.16 32.61 -26.17
N PHE A 975 16.13 32.60 -25.32
CA PHE A 975 16.11 33.33 -24.06
C PHE A 975 15.95 32.40 -22.86
N TYR A 976 16.72 32.66 -21.82
CA TYR A 976 16.74 31.97 -20.53
C TYR A 976 17.00 32.96 -19.37
N GLY A 977 16.99 32.44 -18.14
CA GLY A 977 17.31 33.21 -16.94
C GLY A 977 16.13 33.31 -15.97
N ALA A 978 16.44 33.92 -14.83
CA ALA A 978 15.52 34.11 -13.73
C ALA A 978 15.61 35.53 -13.18
N GLY A 979 14.59 35.93 -12.43
CA GLY A 979 14.50 37.24 -11.80
C GLY A 979 13.25 37.32 -10.93
N PHE A 980 12.59 38.46 -10.89
CA PHE A 980 11.41 38.69 -10.09
C PHE A 980 10.27 39.32 -10.88
N VAL A 981 9.04 39.06 -10.44
CA VAL A 981 7.84 39.67 -11.02
C VAL A 981 7.71 41.11 -10.51
N ASN A 982 7.69 42.07 -11.42
CA ASN A 982 7.45 43.49 -11.09
C ASN A 982 5.94 43.81 -10.98
N ASP A 983 5.62 45.04 -10.60
CA ASP A 983 4.24 45.51 -10.40
C ASP A 983 3.40 45.50 -11.69
N SER A 984 4.06 45.42 -12.86
CA SER A 984 3.43 45.28 -14.18
C SER A 984 3.24 43.81 -14.60
N GLY A 985 3.53 42.84 -13.72
CA GLY A 985 3.42 41.41 -14.01
C GLY A 985 4.50 40.87 -14.96
N GLN A 986 5.57 41.63 -15.19
CA GLN A 986 6.69 41.23 -16.06
C GLN A 986 7.76 40.52 -15.21
N CYS A 987 8.39 39.50 -15.78
CA CYS A 987 9.59 38.91 -15.19
C CYS A 987 10.80 39.76 -15.57
N VAL A 988 11.47 40.33 -14.57
CA VAL A 988 12.59 41.26 -14.74
C VAL A 988 13.74 40.92 -13.81
N GLN A 989 14.93 41.40 -14.13
CA GLN A 989 16.07 41.46 -13.22
C GLN A 989 16.33 42.91 -12.84
N GLU A 990 17.45 43.17 -12.17
CA GLU A 990 17.92 44.53 -11.92
C GLU A 990 18.01 45.35 -13.23
N PRO A 991 17.71 46.66 -13.21
CA PRO A 991 17.67 47.50 -14.43
C PRO A 991 18.97 47.55 -15.23
N GLU A 992 20.10 47.27 -14.57
CA GLU A 992 21.44 47.18 -15.14
C GLU A 992 21.72 45.84 -15.84
N VAL A 993 20.78 44.90 -15.83
CA VAL A 993 20.93 43.58 -16.46
C VAL A 993 20.38 43.60 -17.88
N TYR A 994 21.25 43.26 -18.84
CA TYR A 994 20.98 43.31 -20.27
C TYR A 994 21.25 41.96 -20.93
N TRP A 995 20.56 41.76 -22.05
CA TRP A 995 20.91 40.76 -23.04
C TRP A 995 22.06 41.25 -23.92
N SER A 996 22.82 40.30 -24.48
CA SER A 996 23.86 40.52 -25.50
C SER A 996 23.36 41.35 -26.70
N ASN A 997 22.08 41.28 -27.03
CA ASN A 997 21.42 42.08 -28.07
C ASN A 997 21.21 43.57 -27.70
N GLY A 998 21.64 43.98 -26.50
CA GLY A 998 21.60 45.36 -26.02
C GLY A 998 20.29 45.79 -25.35
N ARG A 999 19.30 44.91 -25.20
CA ARG A 999 18.03 45.20 -24.51
C ARG A 999 18.09 44.77 -23.05
N GLN A 1000 17.33 45.44 -22.18
CA GLN A 1000 17.18 45.02 -20.78
C GLN A 1000 16.55 43.63 -20.67
N TRP A 1001 16.90 42.89 -19.62
CA TRP A 1001 16.31 41.60 -19.30
C TRP A 1001 14.89 41.79 -18.71
N VAL A 1002 13.89 41.90 -19.59
CA VAL A 1002 12.48 42.16 -19.24
C VAL A 1002 11.57 41.34 -20.14
N PHE A 1003 10.68 40.54 -19.53
CA PHE A 1003 9.76 39.66 -20.25
C PHE A 1003 8.33 39.80 -19.75
N SER A 1004 7.42 40.21 -20.65
CA SER A 1004 5.98 40.36 -20.36
C SER A 1004 5.19 39.06 -20.50
N SER A 1005 5.77 38.01 -21.08
CA SER A 1005 5.12 36.71 -21.29
C SER A 1005 6.17 35.60 -21.30
N ARG A 1006 5.71 34.34 -21.33
CA ARG A 1006 6.56 33.14 -21.36
C ARG A 1006 7.50 33.02 -20.15
N HIS A 1007 7.01 33.47 -19.00
CA HIS A 1007 7.63 33.27 -17.69
C HIS A 1007 6.69 32.51 -16.77
N GLY A 1008 7.26 31.86 -15.76
CA GLY A 1008 6.57 31.12 -14.71
C GLY A 1008 7.13 31.49 -13.35
N GLN A 1009 6.39 31.16 -12.29
CA GLN A 1009 6.78 31.41 -10.90
C GLN A 1009 6.92 30.08 -10.15
N TYR A 1010 7.76 30.10 -9.11
CA TYR A 1010 8.01 28.96 -8.25
C TYR A 1010 7.11 29.00 -7.01
N SER A 1011 6.76 27.83 -6.49
CA SER A 1011 6.02 27.67 -5.23
C SER A 1011 6.69 26.59 -4.39
N TYR A 1012 6.60 26.73 -3.07
CA TYR A 1012 7.08 25.70 -2.15
C TYR A 1012 6.19 24.45 -2.14
N TYR A 1013 6.82 23.30 -1.93
CA TYR A 1013 6.22 21.97 -1.77
C TYR A 1013 6.03 21.57 -0.32
#